data_AF-A0A957T7E1-F1
#
_entry.id   AF-A0A957T7E1-F1
#
_cell.length_a   1.000
_cell.length_b   1.000
_cell.length_c   1.000
_cell.angle_alpha   90.00
_cell.angle_beta   90.00
_cell.angle_gamma   90.00
#
_symmetry.space_group_name_H-M   'P 1'
#
loop_
_entity.id
_entity.type
_entity.pdbx_description
1 polymer ?
#
loop_
_entity_poly.entity_id
_entity_poly.type
_entity_poly.pdbx_seq_one_letter_code
_entity_poly.pdbx_strand_id
1 'polypeptide(L)'
;IIGNEMNYQVEWPGAFSIRREIPASRDIDADPDPEEIYGQLRGLEHRFSALHPDLPASRDLDRGEPITPDKYARCYTLCRNAIHAVAGHAEDQVLIGSVAPWNIDTKYSENPSGDWVQYLTDVLTQLGPNGCDGITLHTYTHGVDPNLIHDEGRMNAPFSHRYYHFLTYRDFMHGIPANMRHLPVYITEMDQDDPWQDANRGWVKRAYAEIDWWNQQPGHQQIRAAILYRWLPKDRWRIQGINGVINDFREALQNDYRWRTTPEPVLIDPPKPLVVADFKRGERLYTAAVVNLRRTPGVRDKPVEDIVASLPFNSSVRVVDGPRLGDDLVWWLVTAQVDGRTVQGWSAQALSDEQPLLSREMLVVGDFKAQDTIFTLTTVRLRRSPGFQNKPAEDVLADLPLDVRGTVLAGPRSVDGLTWWQVRAIAAGQEVTGWLAQASSNGTPLVAKAEPTQPPVEPPQPPAPTGKFRISQTVYTGSYVNLRRTPGYVGKTTDDILVEMPYGAAVVVAGGPRRDDDLIWWQVDFNQDGHNLRGWTAEANHDGEELLLEKAPPPPPPVQPPVFDTFHVGDAVCNISLGDVNIRRTPGYRNQPIDDVVALIPSRALLRIKTGPAEADGLHWWQIQGNDSGSPLVGWMAESSPTGIRLLAPAIFRNAIQLSIPFRGAHPVSQLWGDNPDFYKQFTYDGVPLRGHNGIDFSMPIGTPIATSDEGRVLTVGASPAGFGNWVMVDHRWGQSVYAHMNRVTVREGETVRRGDVLGESGNSGTSTGPHLHFSIRITPYYRGDGWGGYCDPLPFMEVEKLIIPAGIRGEEAVEMAPPSAPPIEVPGRRLP
;
A
#
# COMPACT_ATOMS: atom_id res chain seq x y z
N ILE A 1 -5.83 -11.88 4.15
CA ILE A 1 -5.47 -12.76 3.00
C ILE A 1 -4.71 -13.96 3.55
N ILE A 2 -5.36 -15.12 3.62
CA ILE A 2 -4.69 -16.40 3.88
C ILE A 2 -4.93 -17.23 2.61
N GLY A 3 -3.94 -17.29 1.73
CA GLY A 3 -3.95 -18.17 0.58
C GLY A 3 -2.72 -19.06 0.67
N ASN A 4 -2.91 -20.36 0.93
CA ASN A 4 -1.88 -21.37 0.75
C ASN A 4 -2.19 -22.14 -0.53
N GLU A 5 -1.13 -22.49 -1.25
CA GLU A 5 -1.11 -23.22 -2.53
C GLU A 5 -1.94 -24.51 -2.47
N MET A 6 -2.76 -24.78 -3.50
CA MET A 6 -3.45 -26.06 -3.64
C MET A 6 -2.52 -27.10 -4.27
N ASN A 7 -2.17 -28.13 -3.50
CA ASN A 7 -1.50 -29.33 -4.02
C ASN A 7 -2.51 -30.48 -4.17
N TYR A 8 -2.44 -31.23 -5.27
CA TYR A 8 -3.50 -32.11 -5.78
C TYR A 8 -3.79 -33.39 -4.95
N GLN A 9 -3.12 -33.64 -3.83
CA GLN A 9 -3.38 -34.82 -2.99
C GLN A 9 -3.26 -34.52 -1.50
N VAL A 10 -4.13 -35.16 -0.71
CA VAL A 10 -4.08 -35.16 0.76
C VAL A 10 -3.57 -36.53 1.23
N GLU A 11 -2.43 -36.58 1.93
CA GLU A 11 -2.02 -37.77 2.67
C GLU A 11 -2.86 -37.90 3.94
N TRP A 12 -3.26 -39.13 4.30
CA TRP A 12 -4.14 -39.42 5.46
C TRP A 12 -3.69 -38.69 6.75
N PRO A 13 -4.63 -38.24 7.62
CA PRO A 13 -4.29 -37.66 8.92
C PRO A 13 -3.52 -38.69 9.76
N GLY A 14 -2.20 -38.56 9.80
CA GLY A 14 -1.29 -39.55 10.38
C GLY A 14 0.01 -39.78 9.61
N ALA A 15 0.12 -39.38 8.34
CA ALA A 15 1.35 -39.56 7.55
C ALA A 15 2.51 -38.62 7.98
N PHE A 16 2.21 -37.51 8.67
CA PHE A 16 3.24 -36.71 9.36
C PHE A 16 3.76 -37.35 10.66
N SER A 17 3.26 -38.53 11.05
CA SER A 17 3.61 -39.16 12.33
C SER A 17 4.75 -40.20 12.30
N ILE A 18 5.46 -40.36 11.17
CA ILE A 18 6.58 -41.32 11.11
C ILE A 18 7.86 -40.70 10.51
N ARG A 19 8.33 -39.59 11.08
CA ARG A 19 9.76 -39.43 11.34
C ARG A 19 9.94 -38.94 12.77
N ARG A 20 10.63 -39.77 13.56
CA ARG A 20 10.99 -39.55 14.97
C ARG A 20 11.50 -38.13 15.19
N GLU A 21 11.03 -37.53 16.29
CA GLU A 21 11.71 -36.53 17.11
C GLU A 21 12.87 -35.81 16.40
N ILE A 22 12.58 -34.66 15.78
CA ILE A 22 13.62 -33.67 15.51
C ILE A 22 13.70 -32.81 16.79
N PRO A 23 14.80 -32.90 17.57
CA PRO A 23 14.98 -32.07 18.75
C PRO A 23 14.98 -30.60 18.35
N ALA A 24 14.45 -29.73 19.22
CA ALA A 24 14.46 -28.27 19.06
C ALA A 24 15.87 -27.63 19.14
N SER A 25 16.92 -28.43 18.92
CA SER A 25 18.32 -28.05 18.92
C SER A 25 18.99 -28.60 17.65
N ARG A 26 19.00 -27.80 16.60
CA ARG A 26 20.05 -27.92 15.58
C ARG A 26 20.46 -26.51 15.17
N ASP A 27 21.74 -26.26 15.34
CA ASP A 27 22.43 -25.03 15.00
C ASP A 27 22.09 -24.59 13.58
N ILE A 28 21.69 -23.32 13.43
CA ILE A 28 21.47 -22.69 12.11
C ILE A 28 22.81 -22.37 11.43
N ASP A 29 23.92 -22.47 12.16
CA ASP A 29 25.27 -22.14 11.66
C ASP A 29 26.14 -23.37 11.37
N ALA A 30 25.60 -24.59 11.49
CA ALA A 30 26.35 -25.81 11.20
C ALA A 30 25.45 -26.99 10.78
N ASP A 31 24.82 -26.93 9.61
CA ASP A 31 24.50 -28.12 8.80
C ASP A 31 24.13 -27.70 7.37
N PRO A 32 24.18 -28.63 6.39
CA PRO A 32 24.81 -28.46 5.09
C PRO A 32 24.03 -27.53 4.16
N ASP A 33 24.65 -27.22 3.01
CA ASP A 33 24.06 -26.49 1.88
C ASP A 33 22.53 -26.69 1.82
N PRO A 34 21.72 -25.62 1.84
CA PRO A 34 20.26 -25.69 1.73
C PRO A 34 19.74 -26.58 0.58
N GLU A 35 20.59 -26.88 -0.42
CA GLU A 35 20.36 -27.94 -1.42
C GLU A 35 20.03 -29.31 -0.81
N GLU A 36 20.68 -29.75 0.27
CA GLU A 36 20.59 -31.13 0.77
C GLU A 36 19.34 -31.39 1.64
N ILE A 37 18.80 -30.36 2.32
CA ILE A 37 17.65 -30.50 3.23
C ILE A 37 16.32 -30.13 2.56
N TYR A 38 16.28 -29.04 1.78
CA TYR A 38 15.03 -28.50 1.22
C TYR A 38 14.90 -28.71 -0.29
N GLY A 39 16.00 -29.00 -1.01
CA GLY A 39 15.97 -29.30 -2.44
C GLY A 39 15.09 -30.51 -2.80
N GLN A 40 14.89 -31.44 -1.85
CA GLN A 40 14.07 -32.64 -2.05
C GLN A 40 12.62 -32.54 -1.51
N LEU A 41 12.26 -31.50 -0.75
CA LEU A 41 10.94 -31.45 -0.08
C LEU A 41 9.82 -30.80 -0.92
N ARG A 42 10.17 -30.05 -1.98
CA ARG A 42 9.24 -29.38 -2.91
C ARG A 42 9.86 -29.26 -4.30
N GLY A 43 10.19 -30.38 -4.94
CA GLY A 43 10.79 -30.37 -6.27
C GLY A 43 9.92 -29.57 -7.25
N LEU A 44 10.51 -28.59 -7.93
CA LEU A 44 9.89 -27.78 -9.00
C LEU A 44 9.23 -28.66 -10.07
N GLU A 45 9.79 -29.84 -10.31
CA GLU A 45 9.30 -30.90 -11.18
C GLU A 45 7.85 -31.35 -10.89
N HIS A 46 7.35 -31.18 -9.66
CA HIS A 46 5.95 -31.48 -9.32
C HIS A 46 5.00 -30.30 -9.56
N ARG A 47 5.45 -29.10 -9.20
CA ARG A 47 4.63 -27.88 -9.31
C ARG A 47 4.44 -27.47 -10.76
N PHE A 48 5.48 -27.69 -11.57
CA PHE A 48 5.50 -27.38 -13.00
C PHE A 48 5.58 -28.66 -13.84
N SER A 49 4.78 -29.65 -13.47
CA SER A 49 4.79 -30.99 -14.09
C SER A 49 4.51 -30.95 -15.61
N ALA A 50 3.80 -29.94 -16.12
CA ALA A 50 3.64 -29.73 -17.56
C ALA A 50 4.94 -29.38 -18.29
N LEU A 51 5.93 -28.80 -17.60
CA LEU A 51 7.22 -28.37 -18.16
C LEU A 51 8.28 -29.48 -18.12
N HIS A 52 8.05 -30.49 -17.28
CA HIS A 52 8.95 -31.62 -17.08
C HIS A 52 8.23 -32.97 -17.22
N PRO A 53 7.60 -33.25 -18.37
CA PRO A 53 6.78 -34.45 -18.56
C PRO A 53 7.56 -35.77 -18.46
N ASP A 54 8.89 -35.70 -18.60
CA ASP A 54 9.79 -36.86 -18.61
C ASP A 54 10.39 -37.16 -17.22
N LEU A 55 10.20 -36.30 -16.21
CA LEU A 55 10.69 -36.53 -14.86
C LEU A 55 9.67 -37.38 -14.07
N PRO A 56 10.09 -38.46 -13.39
CA PRO A 56 9.20 -39.25 -12.54
C PRO A 56 8.73 -38.38 -11.37
N ALA A 57 7.45 -38.47 -11.02
CA ALA A 57 6.95 -37.86 -9.79
C ALA A 57 7.80 -38.37 -8.60
N SER A 58 8.50 -37.48 -7.88
CA SER A 58 9.43 -37.80 -6.77
C SER A 58 8.77 -38.45 -5.54
N ARG A 59 7.46 -38.70 -5.58
CA ARG A 59 6.76 -39.51 -4.57
C ARG A 59 6.02 -40.64 -5.25
N ASP A 60 6.11 -41.83 -4.63
CA ASP A 60 5.12 -42.90 -4.77
C ASP A 60 3.74 -42.36 -4.34
N LEU A 61 3.10 -41.56 -5.20
CA LEU A 61 1.79 -40.92 -5.05
C LEU A 61 0.63 -41.93 -5.22
N ASP A 62 0.94 -43.23 -5.32
CA ASP A 62 0.00 -44.35 -5.47
C ASP A 62 -0.97 -44.54 -4.29
N ARG A 63 -0.98 -43.64 -3.30
CA ARG A 63 -1.83 -43.73 -2.09
C ARG A 63 -2.70 -42.50 -1.81
N GLY A 64 -2.64 -41.44 -2.62
CA GLY A 64 -3.45 -40.23 -2.42
C GLY A 64 -4.79 -40.26 -3.15
N GLU A 65 -5.83 -39.69 -2.54
CA GLU A 65 -7.13 -39.51 -3.20
C GLU A 65 -7.13 -38.20 -4.02
N PRO A 66 -7.59 -38.23 -5.30
CA PRO A 66 -7.84 -37.04 -6.10
C PRO A 66 -8.72 -36.01 -5.39
N ILE A 67 -8.26 -34.76 -5.34
CA ILE A 67 -9.09 -33.61 -4.97
C ILE A 67 -9.78 -33.12 -6.26
N THR A 68 -11.02 -33.54 -6.48
CA THR A 68 -11.85 -33.06 -7.60
C THR A 68 -12.46 -31.68 -7.28
N PRO A 69 -12.92 -30.90 -8.28
CA PRO A 69 -13.57 -29.61 -8.04
C PRO A 69 -14.71 -29.65 -7.01
N ASP A 70 -15.58 -30.67 -7.06
CA ASP A 70 -16.67 -30.89 -6.09
C ASP A 70 -16.16 -31.05 -4.64
N LYS A 71 -15.17 -31.94 -4.43
CA LYS A 71 -14.55 -32.16 -3.11
C LYS A 71 -13.91 -30.89 -2.56
N TYR A 72 -13.20 -30.15 -3.41
CA TYR A 72 -12.60 -28.88 -3.00
C TYR A 72 -13.68 -27.86 -2.62
N ALA A 73 -14.66 -27.64 -3.51
CA ALA A 73 -15.75 -26.70 -3.27
C ALA A 73 -16.50 -27.02 -1.98
N ARG A 74 -16.83 -28.30 -1.75
CA ARG A 74 -17.46 -28.77 -0.52
C ARG A 74 -16.61 -28.48 0.72
N CYS A 75 -15.32 -28.83 0.70
CA CYS A 75 -14.42 -28.56 1.84
C CYS A 75 -14.30 -27.06 2.10
N TYR A 76 -14.11 -26.27 1.06
CA TYR A 76 -14.01 -24.83 1.14
C TYR A 76 -15.29 -24.20 1.72
N THR A 77 -16.47 -24.60 1.25
CA THR A 77 -17.76 -24.12 1.79
C THR A 77 -17.91 -24.45 3.27
N LEU A 78 -17.52 -25.64 3.70
CA LEU A 78 -17.54 -26.01 5.12
C LEU A 78 -16.61 -25.12 5.95
N CYS A 79 -15.39 -24.88 5.48
CA CYS A 79 -14.43 -23.99 6.14
C CYS A 79 -14.94 -22.54 6.19
N ARG A 80 -15.42 -22.00 5.07
CA ARG A 80 -15.96 -20.64 4.98
C ARG A 80 -17.14 -20.44 5.92
N ASN A 81 -18.11 -21.36 5.91
CA ASN A 81 -19.26 -21.28 6.80
C ASN A 81 -18.87 -21.38 8.28
N ALA A 82 -17.86 -22.21 8.61
CA ALA A 82 -17.36 -22.31 9.97
C ALA A 82 -16.69 -21.00 10.43
N ILE A 83 -15.91 -20.36 9.56
CA ILE A 83 -15.27 -19.06 9.83
C ILE A 83 -16.34 -17.98 10.04
N HIS A 84 -17.29 -17.86 9.11
CA HIS A 84 -18.36 -16.86 9.19
C HIS A 84 -19.32 -17.07 10.37
N ALA A 85 -19.44 -18.30 10.87
CA ALA A 85 -20.22 -18.59 12.07
C ALA A 85 -19.54 -18.13 13.37
N VAL A 86 -18.24 -17.79 13.35
CA VAL A 86 -17.55 -17.23 14.52
C VAL A 86 -17.99 -15.78 14.69
N ALA A 87 -18.47 -15.43 15.89
CA ALA A 87 -18.90 -14.07 16.19
C ALA A 87 -17.76 -13.07 15.94
N GLY A 88 -18.05 -12.01 15.19
CA GLY A 88 -17.05 -11.01 14.76
C GLY A 88 -16.38 -11.31 13.42
N HIS A 89 -16.61 -12.47 12.82
CA HIS A 89 -15.98 -12.89 11.56
C HIS A 89 -16.98 -13.03 10.39
N ALA A 90 -18.21 -12.54 10.53
CA ALA A 90 -19.25 -12.64 9.49
C ALA A 90 -18.85 -11.94 8.17
N GLU A 91 -18.02 -10.90 8.25
CA GLU A 91 -17.57 -10.09 7.12
C GLU A 91 -16.14 -10.44 6.67
N ASP A 92 -15.51 -11.45 7.27
CA ASP A 92 -14.16 -11.85 6.89
C ASP A 92 -14.14 -12.40 5.46
N GLN A 93 -13.18 -11.93 4.65
CA GLN A 93 -13.00 -12.50 3.31
C GLN A 93 -12.29 -13.86 3.40
N VAL A 94 -13.02 -14.94 3.10
CA VAL A 94 -12.44 -16.27 2.93
C VAL A 94 -12.18 -16.47 1.44
N LEU A 95 -10.92 -16.58 1.05
CA LEU A 95 -10.52 -16.69 -0.35
C LEU A 95 -10.25 -18.16 -0.71
N ILE A 96 -10.54 -18.56 -1.94
CA ILE A 96 -10.09 -19.87 -2.43
C ILE A 96 -8.55 -19.89 -2.47
N GLY A 97 -7.91 -21.04 -2.28
CA GLY A 97 -6.49 -21.22 -2.56
C GLY A 97 -6.21 -21.21 -4.07
N SER A 98 -5.00 -20.78 -4.46
CA SER A 98 -4.57 -20.72 -5.86
C SER A 98 -4.28 -22.11 -6.40
N VAL A 99 -4.67 -22.37 -7.65
CA VAL A 99 -4.16 -23.52 -8.42
C VAL A 99 -2.77 -23.18 -8.92
N ALA A 100 -1.79 -24.05 -8.70
CA ALA A 100 -0.44 -23.86 -9.26
C ALA A 100 -0.50 -23.90 -10.82
N PRO A 101 0.04 -22.91 -11.52
CA PRO A 101 0.14 -22.94 -12.98
C PRO A 101 1.05 -24.10 -13.42
N TRP A 102 0.75 -24.66 -14.58
CA TRP A 102 1.48 -25.79 -15.18
C TRP A 102 1.43 -27.11 -14.39
N ASN A 103 0.53 -27.22 -13.41
CA ASN A 103 0.33 -28.46 -12.66
C ASN A 103 -0.68 -29.39 -13.35
N ILE A 104 -0.18 -30.44 -14.01
CA ILE A 104 -1.01 -31.44 -14.71
C ILE A 104 -1.55 -32.54 -13.81
N ASP A 105 -1.27 -32.49 -12.51
CA ASP A 105 -1.85 -33.45 -11.57
C ASP A 105 -3.34 -33.19 -11.36
N THR A 106 -3.89 -32.05 -11.81
CA THR A 106 -5.32 -31.67 -11.71
C THR A 106 -6.32 -32.52 -12.55
N LYS A 107 -6.04 -33.81 -12.77
CA LYS A 107 -6.78 -34.73 -13.64
C LYS A 107 -8.02 -35.35 -12.99
N TYR A 108 -9.18 -35.13 -13.59
CA TYR A 108 -10.42 -35.83 -13.26
C TYR A 108 -11.16 -36.19 -14.55
N SER A 109 -12.29 -36.89 -14.46
CA SER A 109 -13.02 -37.43 -15.62
C SER A 109 -13.29 -36.39 -16.72
N GLU A 110 -13.65 -35.17 -16.33
CA GLU A 110 -13.99 -34.06 -17.22
C GLU A 110 -12.77 -33.19 -17.62
N ASN A 111 -11.62 -33.39 -16.97
CA ASN A 111 -10.35 -32.73 -17.29
C ASN A 111 -9.21 -33.76 -17.38
N PRO A 112 -9.24 -34.64 -18.41
CA PRO A 112 -8.28 -35.74 -18.54
C PRO A 112 -6.83 -35.28 -18.81
N SER A 113 -6.66 -34.05 -19.31
CA SER A 113 -5.34 -33.44 -19.53
C SER A 113 -4.72 -32.88 -18.24
N GLY A 114 -5.51 -32.59 -17.21
CA GLY A 114 -5.04 -31.84 -16.04
C GLY A 114 -4.78 -30.37 -16.35
N ASP A 115 -5.64 -29.76 -17.17
CA ASP A 115 -5.55 -28.32 -17.42
C ASP A 115 -5.92 -27.57 -16.13
N TRP A 116 -4.92 -26.94 -15.50
CA TRP A 116 -5.03 -26.26 -14.21
C TRP A 116 -6.00 -25.07 -14.24
N VAL A 117 -6.17 -24.42 -15.39
CA VAL A 117 -7.14 -23.34 -15.54
C VAL A 117 -8.55 -23.90 -15.63
N GLN A 118 -8.75 -25.00 -16.34
CA GLN A 118 -10.04 -25.69 -16.36
C GLN A 118 -10.44 -26.17 -14.96
N TYR A 119 -9.48 -26.71 -14.19
CA TYR A 119 -9.72 -27.08 -12.79
C TYR A 119 -10.22 -25.88 -11.95
N LEU A 120 -9.58 -24.70 -12.08
CA LEU A 120 -10.04 -23.48 -11.41
C LEU A 120 -11.46 -23.10 -11.85
N THR A 121 -11.73 -23.08 -13.16
CA THR A 121 -13.04 -22.74 -13.72
C THR A 121 -14.13 -23.67 -13.18
N ASP A 122 -13.85 -24.96 -13.07
CA ASP A 122 -14.81 -25.94 -12.56
C ASP A 122 -15.03 -25.76 -11.06
N VAL A 123 -13.99 -25.48 -10.26
CA VAL A 123 -14.14 -25.13 -8.83
C VAL A 123 -15.02 -23.89 -8.65
N LEU A 124 -14.75 -22.82 -9.40
CA LEU A 124 -15.53 -21.59 -9.34
C LEU A 124 -16.98 -21.82 -9.77
N THR A 125 -17.21 -22.64 -10.79
CA THR A 125 -18.55 -23.00 -11.26
C THR A 125 -19.34 -23.76 -10.18
N GLN A 126 -18.69 -24.67 -9.43
CA GLN A 126 -19.32 -25.38 -8.32
C GLN A 126 -19.65 -24.46 -7.14
N LEU A 127 -18.78 -23.51 -6.82
CA LEU A 127 -19.02 -22.54 -5.75
C LEU A 127 -20.12 -21.53 -6.11
N GLY A 128 -20.16 -21.10 -7.37
CA GLY A 128 -21.09 -20.09 -7.86
C GLY A 128 -20.79 -18.67 -7.33
N PRO A 129 -21.57 -17.67 -7.78
CA PRO A 129 -21.27 -16.25 -7.57
C PRO A 129 -21.26 -15.79 -6.10
N ASN A 130 -21.93 -16.52 -5.21
CA ASN A 130 -22.00 -16.20 -3.78
C ASN A 130 -21.22 -17.21 -2.91
N GLY A 131 -20.51 -18.15 -3.55
CA GLY A 131 -19.88 -19.26 -2.85
C GLY A 131 -18.52 -18.94 -2.25
N CYS A 132 -17.87 -17.86 -2.67
CA CYS A 132 -16.57 -17.40 -2.18
C CYS A 132 -16.46 -15.87 -2.12
N ASP A 133 -15.55 -15.35 -1.29
CA ASP A 133 -15.39 -13.90 -1.07
C ASP A 133 -14.30 -13.27 -1.97
N GLY A 134 -13.58 -14.10 -2.71
CA GLY A 134 -12.56 -13.68 -3.67
C GLY A 134 -11.72 -14.83 -4.21
N ILE A 135 -10.92 -14.49 -5.23
CA ILE A 135 -10.19 -15.42 -6.08
C ILE A 135 -8.69 -15.17 -5.92
N THR A 136 -7.90 -16.23 -5.73
CA THR A 136 -6.44 -16.12 -5.66
C THR A 136 -5.78 -16.82 -6.85
N LEU A 137 -4.73 -16.20 -7.39
CA LEU A 137 -3.98 -16.63 -8.56
C LEU A 137 -2.49 -16.64 -8.27
N HIS A 138 -1.75 -17.54 -8.92
CA HIS A 138 -0.28 -17.51 -8.97
C HIS A 138 0.19 -17.31 -10.42
N THR A 139 1.34 -16.67 -10.62
CA THR A 139 1.95 -16.51 -11.94
C THR A 139 3.46 -16.36 -11.87
N TYR A 140 4.21 -16.85 -12.87
CA TYR A 140 5.67 -16.88 -12.81
C TYR A 140 6.31 -16.63 -14.18
N THR A 141 7.59 -16.27 -14.19
CA THR A 141 8.44 -16.40 -15.39
C THR A 141 9.38 -17.59 -15.25
N HIS A 142 9.50 -18.42 -16.28
CA HIS A 142 10.60 -19.39 -16.41
C HIS A 142 11.91 -18.72 -16.81
N GLY A 143 12.48 -17.95 -15.87
CA GLY A 143 13.74 -17.25 -16.03
C GLY A 143 13.73 -15.85 -15.42
N VAL A 144 14.93 -15.30 -15.26
CA VAL A 144 15.18 -13.98 -14.65
C VAL A 144 15.08 -12.79 -15.62
N ASP A 145 14.86 -13.04 -16.92
CA ASP A 145 14.79 -11.94 -17.90
C ASP A 145 13.46 -11.17 -17.72
N PRO A 146 13.51 -9.87 -17.39
CA PRO A 146 12.32 -9.05 -17.22
C PRO A 146 11.46 -8.91 -18.50
N ASN A 147 11.97 -9.28 -19.68
CA ASN A 147 11.17 -9.30 -20.92
C ASN A 147 10.13 -10.43 -20.90
N LEU A 148 10.36 -11.48 -20.11
CA LEU A 148 9.45 -12.62 -19.97
C LEU A 148 8.11 -12.25 -19.33
N ILE A 149 8.01 -11.07 -18.70
CA ILE A 149 6.77 -10.52 -18.17
C ILE A 149 5.73 -10.26 -19.27
N HIS A 150 6.17 -9.81 -20.45
CA HIS A 150 5.30 -9.51 -21.59
C HIS A 150 5.39 -10.58 -22.69
N ASP A 151 6.06 -11.69 -22.41
CA ASP A 151 6.25 -12.74 -23.41
C ASP A 151 4.93 -13.47 -23.67
N GLU A 152 4.49 -13.42 -24.93
CA GLU A 152 3.25 -14.05 -25.40
C GLU A 152 3.43 -15.50 -25.84
N GLY A 153 4.62 -16.07 -25.58
CA GLY A 153 4.99 -17.44 -25.86
C GLY A 153 3.99 -18.43 -25.27
N ARG A 154 3.69 -19.46 -26.06
CA ARG A 154 2.73 -20.50 -25.73
C ARG A 154 3.45 -21.79 -25.40
N MET A 155 2.81 -22.62 -24.59
CA MET A 155 3.35 -23.94 -24.28
C MET A 155 3.31 -24.86 -25.51
N ASN A 156 4.01 -25.98 -25.41
CA ASN A 156 3.88 -27.05 -26.39
C ASN A 156 2.52 -27.75 -26.25
N ALA A 157 2.12 -28.47 -27.30
CA ALA A 157 0.95 -29.35 -27.24
C ALA A 157 1.07 -30.33 -26.04
N PRO A 158 -0.04 -30.64 -25.33
CA PRO A 158 -1.42 -30.29 -25.64
C PRO A 158 -1.88 -28.91 -25.14
N PHE A 159 -1.01 -28.14 -24.48
CA PHE A 159 -1.37 -26.87 -23.83
C PHE A 159 -1.01 -25.63 -24.67
N SER A 160 -0.99 -25.74 -25.99
CA SER A 160 -0.59 -24.65 -26.88
C SER A 160 -1.49 -23.41 -26.84
N HIS A 161 -2.64 -23.50 -26.17
CA HIS A 161 -3.52 -22.36 -25.86
C HIS A 161 -3.13 -21.62 -24.56
N ARG A 162 -2.22 -22.16 -23.74
CA ARG A 162 -1.77 -21.57 -22.47
C ARG A 162 -0.48 -20.78 -22.64
N TYR A 163 -0.36 -19.68 -21.91
CA TYR A 163 0.87 -18.90 -21.84
C TYR A 163 1.96 -19.66 -21.09
N TYR A 164 3.20 -19.48 -21.56
CA TYR A 164 4.37 -20.15 -21.02
C TYR A 164 5.03 -19.37 -19.88
N HIS A 165 4.91 -18.04 -19.82
CA HIS A 165 5.52 -17.20 -18.78
C HIS A 165 4.46 -16.44 -17.96
N PHE A 166 4.76 -15.20 -17.57
CA PHE A 166 4.01 -14.40 -16.62
C PHE A 166 2.56 -14.14 -17.06
N LEU A 167 2.30 -14.10 -18.36
CA LEU A 167 0.95 -13.89 -18.89
C LEU A 167 -0.03 -15.05 -18.60
N THR A 168 0.42 -16.15 -17.97
CA THR A 168 -0.49 -17.21 -17.50
C THR A 168 -1.55 -16.71 -16.50
N TYR A 169 -1.33 -15.57 -15.81
CA TYR A 169 -2.38 -14.96 -15.00
C TYR A 169 -3.60 -14.59 -15.85
N ARG A 170 -3.40 -14.19 -17.12
CA ARG A 170 -4.49 -13.86 -18.05
C ARG A 170 -5.32 -15.11 -18.39
N ASP A 171 -4.69 -16.27 -18.52
CA ASP A 171 -5.42 -17.53 -18.72
C ASP A 171 -6.36 -17.82 -17.55
N PHE A 172 -5.88 -17.64 -16.32
CA PHE A 172 -6.73 -17.76 -15.13
C PHE A 172 -7.84 -16.71 -15.09
N MET A 173 -7.54 -15.44 -15.38
CA MET A 173 -8.54 -14.37 -15.44
C MET A 173 -9.65 -14.65 -16.46
N HIS A 174 -9.29 -15.22 -17.62
CA HIS A 174 -10.24 -15.65 -18.63
C HIS A 174 -11.06 -16.88 -18.19
N GLY A 175 -10.48 -17.74 -17.35
CA GLY A 175 -11.15 -18.88 -16.73
C GLY A 175 -12.18 -18.51 -15.64
N ILE A 176 -12.22 -17.27 -15.16
CA ILE A 176 -13.22 -16.83 -14.17
C ILE A 176 -14.60 -16.71 -14.83
N PRO A 177 -15.63 -17.40 -14.31
CA PRO A 177 -17.00 -17.30 -14.85
C PRO A 177 -17.52 -15.86 -14.84
N ALA A 178 -18.24 -15.46 -15.90
CA ALA A 178 -18.67 -14.07 -16.08
C ALA A 178 -19.50 -13.53 -14.90
N ASN A 179 -20.38 -14.35 -14.33
CA ASN A 179 -21.19 -14.00 -13.16
C ASN A 179 -20.37 -13.87 -11.85
N MET A 180 -19.09 -14.24 -11.85
CA MET A 180 -18.18 -14.13 -10.70
C MET A 180 -17.16 -12.98 -10.86
N ARG A 181 -17.18 -12.25 -11.97
CA ARG A 181 -16.21 -11.17 -12.25
C ARG A 181 -16.39 -9.92 -11.37
N HIS A 182 -17.45 -9.89 -10.56
CA HIS A 182 -17.65 -8.87 -9.53
C HIS A 182 -16.79 -9.13 -8.28
N LEU A 183 -16.27 -10.35 -8.11
CA LEU A 183 -15.46 -10.73 -6.95
C LEU A 183 -14.04 -10.14 -7.04
N PRO A 184 -13.39 -9.87 -5.91
CA PRO A 184 -12.00 -9.44 -5.91
C PRO A 184 -11.06 -10.56 -6.35
N VAL A 185 -10.02 -10.21 -7.13
CA VAL A 185 -8.94 -11.13 -7.51
C VAL A 185 -7.63 -10.68 -6.89
N TYR A 186 -6.83 -11.62 -6.41
CA TYR A 186 -5.53 -11.39 -5.80
C TYR A 186 -4.48 -12.31 -6.43
N ILE A 187 -3.38 -11.77 -6.94
CA ILE A 187 -2.18 -12.56 -7.22
C ILE A 187 -1.43 -12.73 -5.90
N THR A 188 -1.55 -13.91 -5.29
CA THR A 188 -0.95 -14.18 -3.97
C THR A 188 0.48 -14.69 -4.04
N GLU A 189 0.96 -15.00 -5.24
CA GLU A 189 2.32 -15.44 -5.49
C GLU A 189 2.76 -15.07 -6.91
N MET A 190 3.88 -14.36 -7.03
CA MET A 190 4.61 -14.18 -8.29
C MET A 190 6.12 -14.22 -8.11
N ASP A 191 6.82 -14.86 -9.05
CA ASP A 191 8.29 -15.01 -9.02
C ASP A 191 8.88 -15.28 -10.42
N GLN A 192 10.20 -15.19 -10.51
CA GLN A 192 11.03 -15.85 -11.51
C GLN A 192 11.38 -17.23 -10.95
N ASP A 193 11.06 -18.31 -11.68
CA ASP A 193 11.35 -19.71 -11.30
C ASP A 193 12.81 -19.91 -10.80
N ASP A 194 13.73 -19.09 -11.30
CA ASP A 194 15.09 -18.96 -10.79
C ASP A 194 15.20 -18.14 -9.50
N PRO A 195 16.04 -18.58 -8.52
CA PRO A 195 16.34 -17.80 -7.32
C PRO A 195 16.64 -16.33 -7.62
N TRP A 196 16.10 -15.45 -6.78
CA TRP A 196 16.42 -14.03 -6.82
C TRP A 196 17.94 -13.82 -6.75
N GLN A 197 18.45 -13.04 -7.70
CA GLN A 197 19.84 -12.62 -7.72
C GLN A 197 19.93 -11.20 -7.16
N ASP A 198 21.05 -10.86 -6.52
CA ASP A 198 21.30 -9.50 -6.00
C ASP A 198 21.62 -8.51 -7.12
N ALA A 199 20.63 -8.29 -7.99
CA ALA A 199 20.69 -7.42 -9.14
C ALA A 199 19.31 -6.78 -9.37
N ASN A 200 19.28 -5.46 -9.59
CA ASN A 200 18.09 -4.77 -10.05
C ASN A 200 17.93 -5.04 -11.55
N ARG A 201 17.18 -6.10 -11.89
CA ARG A 201 16.92 -6.49 -13.28
C ARG A 201 15.70 -5.79 -13.87
N GLY A 202 14.91 -5.07 -13.08
CA GLY A 202 13.66 -4.45 -13.52
C GLY A 202 12.51 -5.45 -13.68
N TRP A 203 12.66 -6.68 -13.17
CA TRP A 203 11.64 -7.71 -13.23
C TRP A 203 10.42 -7.32 -12.40
N VAL A 204 10.65 -6.88 -11.15
CA VAL A 204 9.58 -6.52 -10.21
C VAL A 204 8.79 -5.33 -10.74
N LYS A 205 9.51 -4.27 -11.16
CA LYS A 205 8.88 -3.09 -11.75
C LYS A 205 8.03 -3.42 -12.96
N ARG A 206 8.49 -4.30 -13.86
CA ARG A 206 7.70 -4.71 -15.03
C ARG A 206 6.50 -5.57 -14.66
N ALA A 207 6.65 -6.48 -13.71
CA ALA A 207 5.53 -7.28 -13.21
C ALA A 207 4.39 -6.39 -12.67
N TYR A 208 4.72 -5.39 -11.84
CA TYR A 208 3.72 -4.44 -11.35
C TYR A 208 3.15 -3.55 -12.47
N ALA A 209 3.97 -3.08 -13.41
CA ALA A 209 3.51 -2.29 -14.57
C ALA A 209 2.55 -3.07 -15.48
N GLU A 210 2.78 -4.38 -15.66
CA GLU A 210 1.90 -5.27 -16.42
C GLU A 210 0.54 -5.44 -15.73
N ILE A 211 0.52 -5.62 -14.41
CA ILE A 211 -0.73 -5.71 -13.64
C ILE A 211 -1.48 -4.38 -13.61
N ASP A 212 -0.78 -3.25 -13.50
CA ASP A 212 -1.39 -1.93 -13.64
C ASP A 212 -1.98 -1.75 -15.04
N TRP A 213 -1.20 -2.04 -16.10
CA TRP A 213 -1.69 -2.02 -17.47
C TRP A 213 -2.97 -2.85 -17.63
N TRP A 214 -3.01 -4.07 -17.09
CA TRP A 214 -4.21 -4.91 -17.09
C TRP A 214 -5.40 -4.23 -16.39
N ASN A 215 -5.18 -3.66 -15.21
CA ASN A 215 -6.22 -2.98 -14.43
C ASN A 215 -6.74 -1.71 -15.12
N GLN A 216 -5.89 -1.02 -15.87
CA GLN A 216 -6.25 0.15 -16.66
C GLN A 216 -7.06 -0.22 -17.92
N GLN A 217 -7.06 -1.50 -18.34
CA GLN A 217 -7.84 -1.90 -19.51
C GLN A 217 -9.35 -1.87 -19.20
N PRO A 218 -10.15 -1.18 -20.04
CA PRO A 218 -11.61 -1.19 -19.92
C PRO A 218 -12.19 -2.61 -19.98
N GLY A 219 -13.17 -2.91 -19.13
CA GLY A 219 -13.83 -4.22 -19.08
C GLY A 219 -13.01 -5.35 -18.44
N HIS A 220 -11.73 -5.13 -18.13
CA HIS A 220 -10.95 -6.10 -17.37
C HIS A 220 -11.35 -6.09 -15.90
N GLN A 221 -11.49 -7.28 -15.32
CA GLN A 221 -11.68 -7.46 -13.88
C GLN A 221 -10.37 -7.06 -13.18
N GLN A 222 -10.48 -6.15 -12.19
CA GLN A 222 -9.31 -5.58 -11.53
C GLN A 222 -8.69 -6.57 -10.53
N ILE A 223 -7.37 -6.71 -10.61
CA ILE A 223 -6.53 -7.45 -9.66
C ILE A 223 -6.18 -6.50 -8.51
N ARG A 224 -6.63 -6.83 -7.30
CA ARG A 224 -6.52 -5.97 -6.11
C ARG A 224 -5.17 -6.06 -5.40
N ALA A 225 -4.40 -7.12 -5.63
CA ALA A 225 -3.05 -7.27 -5.08
C ALA A 225 -2.19 -8.16 -5.97
N ALA A 226 -0.88 -7.91 -5.97
CA ALA A 226 0.15 -8.78 -6.54
C ALA A 226 1.30 -8.91 -5.54
N ILE A 227 1.61 -10.15 -5.12
CA ILE A 227 2.52 -10.44 -4.00
C ILE A 227 3.73 -11.25 -4.51
N LEU A 228 4.94 -10.74 -4.26
CA LEU A 228 6.20 -11.43 -4.58
C LEU A 228 6.47 -12.64 -3.68
N TYR A 229 6.94 -13.73 -4.27
CA TYR A 229 7.48 -14.89 -3.57
C TYR A 229 9.01 -14.74 -3.44
N ARG A 230 9.62 -14.77 -2.27
CA ARG A 230 9.08 -14.61 -0.91
C ARG A 230 10.01 -13.76 -0.07
N TRP A 231 9.49 -13.04 0.93
CA TRP A 231 10.34 -12.12 1.71
C TRP A 231 11.34 -12.84 2.64
N LEU A 232 10.88 -13.79 3.47
CA LEU A 232 11.68 -14.40 4.54
C LEU A 232 12.73 -15.41 4.02
N PRO A 233 13.88 -15.57 4.71
CA PRO A 233 14.97 -16.49 4.36
C PRO A 233 14.64 -17.94 4.68
N LYS A 234 13.56 -18.46 4.10
CA LYS A 234 13.09 -19.84 4.31
C LYS A 234 13.53 -20.80 3.21
N ASP A 235 13.92 -20.28 2.05
CA ASP A 235 14.43 -21.05 0.90
C ASP A 235 15.30 -20.14 0.00
N ARG A 236 15.70 -20.68 -1.16
CA ARG A 236 16.55 -19.99 -2.14
C ARG A 236 15.87 -18.81 -2.86
N TRP A 237 14.53 -18.69 -2.80
CA TRP A 237 13.76 -17.59 -3.38
C TRP A 237 13.47 -16.47 -2.36
N ARG A 238 14.32 -16.33 -1.34
CA ARG A 238 14.23 -15.21 -0.38
C ARG A 238 14.54 -13.87 -1.05
N ILE A 239 13.83 -12.82 -0.66
CA ILE A 239 14.13 -11.43 -1.06
C ILE A 239 14.90 -10.68 0.03
N GLN A 240 14.69 -11.06 1.30
CA GLN A 240 15.42 -10.45 2.42
C GLN A 240 16.93 -10.60 2.24
N GLY A 241 17.62 -9.46 2.20
CA GLY A 241 19.06 -9.38 1.96
C GLY A 241 19.49 -9.27 0.50
N ILE A 242 18.55 -9.25 -0.47
CA ILE A 242 18.82 -9.11 -1.90
C ILE A 242 18.49 -7.68 -2.34
N ASN A 243 19.46 -6.78 -2.13
CA ASN A 243 19.30 -5.34 -2.32
C ASN A 243 18.88 -4.94 -3.75
N GLY A 244 19.37 -5.64 -4.76
CA GLY A 244 19.00 -5.41 -6.15
C GLY A 244 17.50 -5.57 -6.42
N VAL A 245 16.91 -6.66 -5.90
CA VAL A 245 15.45 -6.93 -6.02
C VAL A 245 14.64 -5.98 -5.15
N ILE A 246 15.12 -5.64 -3.94
CA ILE A 246 14.48 -4.64 -3.08
C ILE A 246 14.46 -3.26 -3.74
N ASN A 247 15.54 -2.87 -4.43
CA ASN A 247 15.60 -1.62 -5.18
C ASN A 247 14.67 -1.63 -6.40
N ASP A 248 14.59 -2.74 -7.13
CA ASP A 248 13.61 -2.94 -8.22
C ASP A 248 12.16 -2.77 -7.69
N PHE A 249 11.87 -3.35 -6.52
CA PHE A 249 10.56 -3.18 -5.86
C PHE A 249 10.30 -1.73 -5.42
N ARG A 250 11.30 -1.05 -4.85
CA ARG A 250 11.18 0.39 -4.50
C ARG A 250 10.91 1.25 -5.73
N GLU A 251 11.59 0.98 -6.85
CA GLU A 251 11.33 1.68 -8.12
C GLU A 251 9.92 1.41 -8.64
N ALA A 252 9.41 0.18 -8.48
CA ALA A 252 8.02 -0.13 -8.82
C ALA A 252 7.05 0.76 -8.02
N LEU A 253 7.25 0.86 -6.70
CA LEU A 253 6.38 1.64 -5.80
C LEU A 253 6.36 3.15 -6.10
N GLN A 254 7.37 3.70 -6.78
CA GLN A 254 7.40 5.10 -7.20
C GLN A 254 6.36 5.45 -8.26
N ASN A 255 5.80 4.46 -8.98
CA ASN A 255 4.85 4.68 -10.05
C ASN A 255 3.39 4.78 -9.57
N ASP A 256 3.14 4.65 -8.27
CA ASP A 256 1.80 4.79 -7.64
C ASP A 256 0.71 4.03 -8.41
N TYR A 257 0.95 2.74 -8.68
CA TYR A 257 -0.01 1.87 -9.36
C TYR A 257 -1.29 1.77 -8.51
N ARG A 258 -2.40 2.32 -9.02
CA ARG A 258 -3.70 2.33 -8.34
C ARG A 258 -4.74 1.60 -9.18
N TRP A 259 -5.56 0.80 -8.52
CA TRP A 259 -6.80 0.34 -9.13
C TRP A 259 -7.67 1.56 -9.48
N ARG A 260 -8.45 1.45 -10.55
CA ARG A 260 -9.49 2.42 -10.87
C ARG A 260 -10.47 2.45 -9.69
N THR A 261 -10.61 3.62 -9.05
CA THR A 261 -11.71 3.87 -8.13
C THR A 261 -13.00 3.65 -8.93
N THR A 262 -13.71 2.59 -8.58
CA THR A 262 -15.09 2.47 -9.04
C THR A 262 -15.82 3.65 -8.40
N PRO A 263 -16.48 4.54 -9.16
CA PRO A 263 -17.33 5.55 -8.54
C PRO A 263 -18.32 4.83 -7.62
N GLU A 264 -18.59 5.40 -6.44
CA GLU A 264 -19.65 4.87 -5.59
C GLU A 264 -20.95 4.68 -6.40
N PRO A 265 -21.72 3.61 -6.12
CA PRO A 265 -22.98 3.38 -6.80
C PRO A 265 -23.96 4.47 -6.36
N VAL A 266 -24.21 5.44 -7.24
CA VAL A 266 -25.40 6.28 -7.14
C VAL A 266 -26.59 5.32 -7.17
N LEU A 267 -27.46 5.38 -6.16
CA LEU A 267 -28.79 4.78 -6.19
C LEU A 267 -29.54 5.37 -7.40
N ILE A 268 -29.45 4.69 -8.54
CA ILE A 268 -30.28 4.93 -9.70
C ILE A 268 -31.06 3.65 -9.93
N ASP A 269 -32.36 3.82 -10.11
CA ASP A 269 -33.33 2.83 -10.57
C ASP A 269 -32.74 1.81 -11.57
N PRO A 270 -33.29 0.57 -11.61
CA PRO A 270 -32.68 -0.58 -12.28
C PRO A 270 -32.14 -0.26 -13.69
N PRO A 271 -30.99 -0.84 -14.07
CA PRO A 271 -30.19 -0.39 -15.20
C PRO A 271 -30.96 -0.47 -16.52
N LYS A 272 -30.97 0.67 -17.23
CA LYS A 272 -31.34 0.76 -18.65
C LYS A 272 -30.17 0.23 -19.52
N PRO A 273 -30.42 -0.40 -20.68
CA PRO A 273 -29.40 -1.13 -21.44
C PRO A 273 -28.33 -0.24 -22.09
N LEU A 274 -27.12 -0.83 -22.25
CA LEU A 274 -25.92 -0.33 -22.95
C LEU A 274 -26.19 0.19 -24.38
N VAL A 275 -25.49 1.27 -24.75
CA VAL A 275 -25.26 1.86 -26.10
C VAL A 275 -26.49 1.91 -27.03
N VAL A 276 -27.05 3.10 -27.22
CA VAL A 276 -28.11 3.31 -28.23
C VAL A 276 -27.51 3.16 -29.62
N ALA A 277 -27.76 2.03 -30.27
CA ALA A 277 -27.46 1.83 -31.68
C ALA A 277 -28.36 2.74 -32.56
N ASP A 278 -27.82 3.85 -33.07
CA ASP A 278 -28.62 4.93 -33.68
C ASP A 278 -28.27 5.24 -35.16
N PHE A 279 -27.31 4.54 -35.77
CA PHE A 279 -26.99 4.73 -37.20
C PHE A 279 -28.08 4.16 -38.12
N LYS A 280 -28.25 4.79 -39.28
CA LYS A 280 -29.25 4.41 -40.29
C LYS A 280 -28.61 3.75 -41.49
N ARG A 281 -29.31 2.77 -42.07
CA ARG A 281 -28.91 2.16 -43.34
C ARG A 281 -28.78 3.23 -44.42
N GLY A 282 -27.66 3.23 -45.13
CA GLY A 282 -27.31 4.22 -46.15
C GLY A 282 -26.64 5.49 -45.61
N GLU A 283 -26.53 5.67 -44.29
CA GLU A 283 -25.86 6.81 -43.66
C GLU A 283 -24.36 6.82 -43.99
N ARG A 284 -23.79 8.01 -44.19
CA ARG A 284 -22.37 8.21 -44.47
C ARG A 284 -21.65 8.59 -43.19
N LEU A 285 -20.56 7.90 -42.88
CA LEU A 285 -19.73 8.09 -41.70
C LEU A 285 -18.25 8.21 -42.10
N TYR A 286 -17.40 8.61 -41.16
CA TYR A 286 -15.94 8.70 -41.29
C TYR A 286 -15.27 7.89 -40.17
N THR A 287 -14.14 7.27 -40.45
CA THR A 287 -13.37 6.57 -39.41
C THR A 287 -12.67 7.59 -38.50
N ALA A 288 -12.87 7.48 -37.19
CA ALA A 288 -12.23 8.34 -36.19
C ALA A 288 -10.90 7.77 -35.67
N ALA A 289 -10.50 6.60 -36.18
CA ALA A 289 -9.22 5.94 -35.95
C ALA A 289 -8.85 5.11 -37.19
N VAL A 290 -7.74 4.37 -37.15
CA VAL A 290 -7.52 3.29 -38.12
C VAL A 290 -8.50 2.15 -37.79
N VAL A 291 -9.35 1.77 -38.74
CA VAL A 291 -10.42 0.80 -38.53
C VAL A 291 -10.19 -0.43 -39.41
N ASN A 292 -10.12 -1.61 -38.79
CA ASN A 292 -10.08 -2.87 -39.52
C ASN A 292 -11.51 -3.36 -39.81
N LEU A 293 -11.90 -3.34 -41.08
CA LEU A 293 -13.14 -3.96 -41.55
C LEU A 293 -13.00 -5.48 -41.49
N ARG A 294 -14.01 -6.16 -40.96
CA ARG A 294 -13.99 -7.61 -40.73
C ARG A 294 -15.04 -8.38 -41.54
N ARG A 295 -14.83 -9.68 -41.80
CA ARG A 295 -15.83 -10.52 -42.48
C ARG A 295 -17.05 -10.76 -41.60
N THR A 296 -16.87 -10.80 -40.29
CA THR A 296 -17.93 -11.05 -39.29
C THR A 296 -17.83 -10.09 -38.09
N PRO A 297 -18.93 -9.75 -37.38
CA PRO A 297 -18.88 -8.92 -36.16
C PRO A 297 -18.05 -9.56 -35.05
N GLY A 298 -17.18 -8.79 -34.40
CA GLY A 298 -16.29 -9.24 -33.31
C GLY A 298 -14.82 -9.33 -33.71
N VAL A 299 -13.94 -9.17 -32.73
CA VAL A 299 -12.48 -9.27 -32.74
C VAL A 299 -11.95 -10.52 -32.02
N ARG A 300 -12.60 -11.01 -30.95
CA ARG A 300 -12.08 -12.12 -30.13
C ARG A 300 -12.02 -13.42 -30.94
N ASP A 301 -10.90 -14.14 -30.80
CA ASP A 301 -10.65 -15.46 -31.42
C ASP A 301 -10.71 -15.51 -32.96
N LYS A 302 -10.48 -14.37 -33.63
CA LYS A 302 -10.50 -14.31 -35.10
C LYS A 302 -9.11 -14.12 -35.69
N PRO A 303 -8.78 -14.87 -36.75
CA PRO A 303 -7.47 -14.81 -37.36
C PRO A 303 -7.35 -13.55 -38.25
N VAL A 304 -6.13 -13.17 -38.63
CA VAL A 304 -5.87 -11.90 -39.35
C VAL A 304 -6.58 -11.85 -40.71
N GLU A 305 -6.87 -13.00 -41.31
CA GLU A 305 -7.59 -13.15 -42.58
C GLU A 305 -9.08 -12.75 -42.49
N ASP A 306 -9.62 -12.61 -41.27
CA ASP A 306 -10.94 -12.03 -41.03
C ASP A 306 -10.95 -10.51 -41.33
N ILE A 307 -9.81 -9.84 -41.32
CA ILE A 307 -9.69 -8.44 -41.75
C ILE A 307 -9.75 -8.38 -43.27
N VAL A 308 -10.77 -7.73 -43.80
CA VAL A 308 -10.98 -7.55 -45.26
C VAL A 308 -10.36 -6.28 -45.81
N ALA A 309 -10.20 -5.26 -44.97
CA ALA A 309 -9.47 -4.04 -45.29
C ALA A 309 -9.18 -3.26 -44.02
N SER A 310 -8.04 -2.56 -43.99
CA SER A 310 -7.72 -1.57 -42.97
C SER A 310 -7.96 -0.19 -43.54
N LEU A 311 -8.90 0.53 -42.95
CA LEU A 311 -9.25 1.89 -43.33
C LEU A 311 -8.40 2.88 -42.53
N PRO A 312 -7.64 3.75 -43.20
CA PRO A 312 -6.98 4.87 -42.53
C PRO A 312 -8.00 5.75 -41.81
N PHE A 313 -7.50 6.56 -40.88
CA PHE A 313 -8.26 7.64 -40.26
C PHE A 313 -8.93 8.56 -41.30
N ASN A 314 -10.14 9.03 -41.02
CA ASN A 314 -11.03 9.81 -41.90
C ASN A 314 -11.48 9.14 -43.20
N SER A 315 -11.34 7.82 -43.31
CA SER A 315 -11.90 7.09 -44.44
C SER A 315 -13.42 7.20 -44.44
N SER A 316 -13.99 7.60 -45.58
CA SER A 316 -15.44 7.64 -45.75
C SER A 316 -16.00 6.23 -45.86
N VAL A 317 -17.02 5.93 -45.05
CA VAL A 317 -17.76 4.68 -45.10
C VAL A 317 -19.27 4.94 -45.25
N ARG A 318 -20.02 3.94 -45.72
CA ARG A 318 -21.49 3.99 -45.80
C ARG A 318 -22.09 2.76 -45.12
N VAL A 319 -23.07 2.97 -44.25
CA VAL A 319 -23.73 1.90 -43.48
C VAL A 319 -24.58 1.03 -44.41
N VAL A 320 -24.39 -0.28 -44.36
CA VAL A 320 -25.08 -1.28 -45.19
C VAL A 320 -26.10 -2.07 -44.38
N ASP A 321 -25.72 -2.52 -43.18
CA ASP A 321 -26.52 -3.38 -42.28
C ASP A 321 -26.04 -3.28 -40.83
N GLY A 322 -26.85 -3.73 -39.86
CA GLY A 322 -26.61 -3.60 -38.41
C GLY A 322 -27.78 -2.92 -37.67
N PRO A 323 -27.71 -2.79 -36.34
CA PRO A 323 -26.60 -3.19 -35.46
C PRO A 323 -26.55 -4.71 -35.24
N ARG A 324 -25.36 -5.24 -34.99
CA ARG A 324 -25.16 -6.58 -34.40
C ARG A 324 -24.26 -6.47 -33.18
N LEU A 325 -24.58 -7.21 -32.14
CA LEU A 325 -23.73 -7.29 -30.96
C LEU A 325 -22.64 -8.35 -31.18
N GLY A 326 -21.41 -8.02 -30.80
CA GLY A 326 -20.25 -8.91 -30.84
C GLY A 326 -19.14 -8.36 -29.95
N ASP A 327 -18.57 -9.20 -29.09
CA ASP A 327 -17.56 -8.82 -28.09
C ASP A 327 -17.93 -7.60 -27.26
N ASP A 328 -19.20 -7.54 -26.83
CA ASP A 328 -19.73 -6.46 -26.01
C ASP A 328 -19.75 -5.07 -26.71
N LEU A 329 -19.53 -5.03 -28.03
CA LEU A 329 -19.60 -3.83 -28.87
C LEU A 329 -20.77 -3.89 -29.86
N VAL A 330 -21.21 -2.71 -30.32
CA VAL A 330 -22.19 -2.56 -31.41
C VAL A 330 -21.45 -2.52 -32.74
N TRP A 331 -21.76 -3.46 -33.64
CA TRP A 331 -21.12 -3.58 -34.94
C TRP A 331 -22.07 -3.22 -36.09
N TRP A 332 -21.50 -2.58 -37.10
CA TRP A 332 -22.18 -2.18 -38.32
C TRP A 332 -21.43 -2.70 -39.53
N LEU A 333 -22.17 -3.26 -40.47
CA LEU A 333 -21.64 -3.60 -41.79
C LEU A 333 -21.55 -2.31 -42.60
N VAL A 334 -20.36 -1.99 -43.09
CA VAL A 334 -20.12 -0.76 -43.85
C VAL A 334 -19.42 -1.06 -45.17
N THR A 335 -19.61 -0.20 -46.17
CA THR A 335 -18.83 -0.17 -47.41
C THR A 335 -17.89 1.02 -47.44
N ALA A 336 -16.67 0.81 -47.93
CA ALA A 336 -15.65 1.83 -48.14
C ALA A 336 -14.99 1.67 -49.52
N GLN A 337 -14.41 2.75 -50.06
CA GLN A 337 -13.56 2.66 -51.24
C GLN A 337 -12.10 2.47 -50.80
N VAL A 338 -11.47 1.39 -51.25
CA VAL A 338 -10.05 1.11 -51.02
C VAL A 338 -9.43 0.81 -52.39
N ASP A 339 -8.44 1.61 -52.81
CA ASP A 339 -7.75 1.47 -54.10
C ASP A 339 -8.67 1.36 -55.33
N GLY A 340 -9.74 2.16 -55.34
CA GLY A 340 -10.72 2.20 -56.44
C GLY A 340 -11.67 0.99 -56.49
N ARG A 341 -11.66 0.14 -55.46
CA ARG A 341 -12.59 -0.98 -55.30
C ARG A 341 -13.49 -0.75 -54.08
N THR A 342 -14.75 -1.16 -54.20
CA THR A 342 -15.69 -1.13 -53.08
C THR A 342 -15.46 -2.35 -52.21
N VAL A 343 -15.08 -2.15 -50.96
CA VAL A 343 -14.87 -3.20 -49.96
C VAL A 343 -15.96 -3.09 -48.89
N GLN A 344 -16.52 -4.23 -48.48
CA GLN A 344 -17.58 -4.30 -47.46
C GLN A 344 -17.10 -5.15 -46.29
N GLY A 345 -17.28 -4.66 -45.06
CA GLY A 345 -16.96 -5.41 -43.85
C GLY A 345 -17.53 -4.77 -42.58
N TRP A 346 -17.49 -5.51 -41.48
CA TRP A 346 -18.01 -5.12 -40.18
C TRP A 346 -17.01 -4.23 -39.44
N SER A 347 -17.49 -3.14 -38.87
CA SER A 347 -16.77 -2.27 -37.96
C SER A 347 -17.56 -2.09 -36.67
N ALA A 348 -16.88 -2.04 -35.53
CA ALA A 348 -17.50 -1.56 -34.31
C ALA A 348 -17.83 -0.07 -34.44
N GLN A 349 -18.91 0.37 -33.78
CA GLN A 349 -19.35 1.76 -33.69
C GLN A 349 -18.37 2.57 -32.85
N ALA A 350 -18.05 2.06 -31.66
CA ALA A 350 -17.20 2.68 -30.67
C ALA A 350 -16.61 1.58 -29.77
N LEU A 351 -15.47 1.87 -29.12
CA LEU A 351 -14.89 1.00 -28.08
C LEU A 351 -15.48 1.32 -26.70
N SER A 352 -15.95 2.55 -26.51
CA SER A 352 -16.68 3.06 -25.33
C SER A 352 -17.48 4.31 -25.71
N ASP A 353 -18.31 4.84 -24.81
CA ASP A 353 -19.11 6.07 -25.04
C ASP A 353 -18.24 7.30 -25.40
N GLU A 354 -16.94 7.29 -25.05
CA GLU A 354 -15.98 8.37 -25.30
C GLU A 354 -14.99 8.06 -26.43
N GLN A 355 -15.03 6.86 -27.03
CA GLN A 355 -14.08 6.40 -28.06
C GLN A 355 -14.78 5.92 -29.34
N PRO A 356 -15.25 6.83 -30.20
CA PRO A 356 -15.89 6.47 -31.46
C PRO A 356 -14.86 5.89 -32.44
N LEU A 357 -15.22 4.80 -33.11
CA LEU A 357 -14.48 4.29 -34.27
C LEU A 357 -15.09 4.78 -35.58
N LEU A 358 -16.41 5.00 -35.58
CA LEU A 358 -17.17 5.62 -36.67
C LEU A 358 -17.80 6.91 -36.16
N SER A 359 -17.60 8.00 -36.90
CA SER A 359 -18.14 9.33 -36.61
C SER A 359 -18.95 9.88 -37.77
N ARG A 360 -19.92 10.75 -37.49
CA ARG A 360 -20.66 11.51 -38.52
C ARG A 360 -19.82 12.68 -39.07
N GLU A 361 -18.77 13.07 -38.35
CA GLU A 361 -17.91 14.21 -38.66
C GLU A 361 -16.50 13.77 -39.07
N MET A 362 -15.88 14.53 -39.98
CA MET A 362 -14.50 14.30 -40.45
C MET A 362 -13.53 15.15 -39.62
N LEU A 363 -12.49 14.54 -39.05
CA LEU A 363 -11.54 15.21 -38.15
C LEU A 363 -10.48 16.01 -38.94
N VAL A 364 -10.13 17.24 -38.55
CA VAL A 364 -9.26 18.12 -39.37
C VAL A 364 -7.76 17.96 -39.03
N VAL A 365 -6.93 17.71 -40.05
CA VAL A 365 -5.46 17.60 -39.93
C VAL A 365 -4.79 18.67 -40.80
N GLY A 366 -4.15 19.67 -40.18
CA GLY A 366 -3.27 20.65 -40.84
C GLY A 366 -3.69 22.12 -40.72
N ASP A 367 -2.67 23.00 -40.66
CA ASP A 367 -2.68 24.46 -40.37
C ASP A 367 -2.88 24.85 -38.89
N PHE A 368 -1.85 24.58 -38.08
CA PHE A 368 -1.76 25.08 -36.71
C PHE A 368 -1.38 26.58 -36.68
N LYS A 369 -1.92 27.29 -35.72
CA LYS A 369 -1.57 28.67 -35.36
C LYS A 369 -0.93 28.67 -33.99
N ALA A 370 -0.15 29.70 -33.68
CA ALA A 370 0.31 29.91 -32.31
C ALA A 370 -0.92 29.96 -31.37
N GLN A 371 -0.80 29.31 -30.21
CA GLN A 371 -1.88 29.06 -29.24
C GLN A 371 -2.91 27.99 -29.63
N ASP A 372 -2.79 27.36 -30.79
CA ASP A 372 -3.59 26.17 -31.05
C ASP A 372 -3.20 25.06 -30.07
N THR A 373 -4.22 24.40 -29.53
CA THR A 373 -4.04 23.16 -28.79
C THR A 373 -4.00 22.01 -29.78
N ILE A 374 -2.94 21.20 -29.69
CA ILE A 374 -2.78 19.99 -30.48
C ILE A 374 -2.67 18.79 -29.54
N PHE A 375 -2.93 17.59 -30.06
CA PHE A 375 -2.68 16.34 -29.35
C PHE A 375 -1.94 15.35 -30.25
N THR A 376 -1.15 14.48 -29.64
CA THR A 376 -0.37 13.46 -30.36
C THR A 376 -1.26 12.29 -30.78
N LEU A 377 -1.11 11.84 -32.03
CA LEU A 377 -1.82 10.68 -32.60
C LEU A 377 -1.02 9.38 -32.49
N THR A 378 0.20 9.47 -31.96
CA THR A 378 1.14 8.37 -31.69
C THR A 378 2.25 8.90 -30.77
N THR A 379 3.29 8.11 -30.47
CA THR A 379 4.45 8.61 -29.74
C THR A 379 5.30 9.54 -30.62
N VAL A 380 5.52 10.78 -30.19
CA VAL A 380 6.25 11.81 -30.95
C VAL A 380 7.45 12.34 -30.15
N ARG A 381 8.62 12.39 -30.80
CA ARG A 381 9.84 12.98 -30.21
C ARG A 381 9.80 14.49 -30.21
N LEU A 382 9.95 15.08 -29.03
CA LEU A 382 10.15 16.51 -28.82
C LEU A 382 11.66 16.81 -28.81
N ARG A 383 12.11 17.77 -29.62
CA ARG A 383 13.54 18.07 -29.85
C ARG A 383 13.95 19.48 -29.47
N ARG A 384 15.23 19.72 -29.17
CA ARG A 384 15.80 21.06 -28.92
C ARG A 384 15.74 21.93 -30.16
N SER A 385 15.91 21.32 -31.34
CA SER A 385 15.90 22.02 -32.63
C SER A 385 15.12 21.23 -33.68
N PRO A 386 14.51 21.88 -34.70
CA PRO A 386 13.81 21.17 -35.75
C PRO A 386 14.79 20.38 -36.63
N GLY A 387 14.32 19.23 -37.13
CA GLY A 387 15.10 18.28 -37.91
C GLY A 387 15.46 17.01 -37.13
N PHE A 388 15.75 15.94 -37.85
CA PHE A 388 16.14 14.64 -37.32
C PHE A 388 17.46 14.12 -37.91
N GLN A 389 17.93 14.68 -39.03
CA GLN A 389 19.19 14.25 -39.66
C GLN A 389 20.41 14.88 -38.97
N ASN A 390 21.45 14.08 -38.74
CA ASN A 390 22.73 14.50 -38.16
C ASN A 390 22.60 15.25 -36.81
N LYS A 391 21.60 14.86 -35.99
CA LYS A 391 21.40 15.39 -34.64
C LYS A 391 21.99 14.45 -33.59
N PRO A 392 22.64 14.98 -32.55
CA PRO A 392 23.14 14.15 -31.46
C PRO A 392 21.98 13.72 -30.54
N ALA A 393 22.20 12.70 -29.70
CA ALA A 393 21.12 12.10 -28.88
C ALA A 393 20.52 13.11 -27.90
N GLU A 394 21.32 14.03 -27.37
CA GLU A 394 20.90 15.11 -26.47
C GLU A 394 19.99 16.16 -27.11
N ASP A 395 19.79 16.12 -28.43
CA ASP A 395 18.79 16.95 -29.11
C ASP A 395 17.37 16.48 -28.81
N VAL A 396 17.17 15.23 -28.38
CA VAL A 396 15.84 14.77 -27.92
C VAL A 396 15.61 15.26 -26.48
N LEU A 397 14.55 16.02 -26.29
CA LEU A 397 14.13 16.55 -24.99
C LEU A 397 13.18 15.61 -24.25
N ALA A 398 12.25 14.98 -24.98
CA ALA A 398 11.28 14.03 -24.43
C ALA A 398 10.65 13.19 -25.55
N ASP A 399 10.16 12.00 -25.21
CA ASP A 399 9.17 11.27 -26.01
C ASP A 399 7.77 11.62 -25.46
N LEU A 400 6.87 12.12 -26.31
CA LEU A 400 5.47 12.42 -25.96
C LEU A 400 4.60 11.24 -26.39
N PRO A 401 4.00 10.45 -25.47
CA PRO A 401 3.11 9.33 -25.81
C PRO A 401 1.86 9.76 -26.58
N LEU A 402 1.06 8.79 -27.03
CA LEU A 402 -0.27 9.01 -27.61
C LEU A 402 -1.17 9.85 -26.69
N ASP A 403 -1.96 10.75 -27.27
CA ASP A 403 -2.94 11.64 -26.61
C ASP A 403 -2.35 12.69 -25.63
N VAL A 404 -1.06 12.96 -25.73
CA VAL A 404 -0.44 14.09 -25.03
C VAL A 404 -0.84 15.39 -25.71
N ARG A 405 -1.46 16.28 -24.93
CA ARG A 405 -1.80 17.63 -25.38
C ARG A 405 -0.62 18.58 -25.28
N GLY A 406 -0.51 19.47 -26.24
CA GLY A 406 0.50 20.51 -26.27
C GLY A 406 -0.04 21.80 -26.89
N THR A 407 0.55 22.93 -26.49
CA THR A 407 0.25 24.24 -27.07
C THR A 407 1.30 24.59 -28.11
N VAL A 408 0.86 24.92 -29.32
CA VAL A 408 1.76 25.39 -30.38
C VAL A 408 2.27 26.79 -30.03
N LEU A 409 3.59 26.92 -29.93
CA LEU A 409 4.25 28.19 -29.63
C LEU A 409 4.73 28.89 -30.90
N ALA A 410 5.32 28.16 -31.85
CA ALA A 410 5.88 28.71 -33.07
C ALA A 410 5.97 27.67 -34.20
N GLY A 411 6.11 28.12 -35.44
CA GLY A 411 6.14 27.28 -36.64
C GLY A 411 5.20 27.81 -37.73
N PRO A 412 5.11 27.14 -38.89
CA PRO A 412 5.87 25.95 -39.25
C PRO A 412 7.32 26.28 -39.65
N ARG A 413 8.25 25.35 -39.43
CA ARG A 413 9.57 25.33 -40.07
C ARG A 413 9.73 24.07 -40.89
N SER A 414 10.13 24.20 -42.15
CA SER A 414 10.48 23.03 -42.98
C SER A 414 11.94 22.68 -42.82
N VAL A 415 12.22 21.51 -42.23
CA VAL A 415 13.57 20.96 -42.04
C VAL A 415 13.51 19.45 -42.29
N ASP A 416 14.50 18.93 -43.01
CA ASP A 416 14.60 17.52 -43.44
C ASP A 416 13.38 17.00 -44.22
N GLY A 417 12.74 17.89 -44.99
CA GLY A 417 11.54 17.56 -45.77
C GLY A 417 10.26 17.41 -44.94
N LEU A 418 10.30 17.70 -43.63
CA LEU A 418 9.15 17.64 -42.73
C LEU A 418 8.78 19.03 -42.23
N THR A 419 7.50 19.19 -41.88
CA THR A 419 6.99 20.39 -41.20
C THR A 419 7.11 20.24 -39.69
N TRP A 420 7.82 21.16 -39.05
CA TRP A 420 8.07 21.15 -37.61
C TRP A 420 7.38 22.32 -36.90
N TRP A 421 6.89 22.04 -35.70
CA TRP A 421 6.25 23.00 -34.81
C TRP A 421 6.93 23.00 -33.46
N GLN A 422 7.16 24.19 -32.91
CA GLN A 422 7.59 24.35 -31.54
C GLN A 422 6.35 24.29 -30.65
N VAL A 423 6.39 23.40 -29.67
CA VAL A 423 5.26 23.04 -28.83
C VAL A 423 5.72 23.00 -27.38
N ARG A 424 4.85 23.46 -26.49
CA ARG A 424 4.97 23.28 -25.04
C ARG A 424 4.01 22.19 -24.61
N ALA A 425 4.54 21.15 -23.96
CA ALA A 425 3.78 19.99 -23.51
C ALA A 425 4.30 19.50 -22.15
N ILE A 426 3.53 18.65 -21.47
CA ILE A 426 3.96 18.00 -20.23
C ILE A 426 4.54 16.62 -20.58
N ALA A 427 5.76 16.36 -20.15
CA ALA A 427 6.41 15.05 -20.26
C ALA A 427 6.98 14.66 -18.89
N ALA A 428 6.65 13.45 -18.41
CA ALA A 428 7.07 12.96 -17.09
C ALA A 428 6.79 13.94 -15.93
N GLY A 429 5.61 14.60 -15.96
CA GLY A 429 5.20 15.56 -14.94
C GLY A 429 5.89 16.92 -14.99
N GLN A 430 6.78 17.16 -15.96
CA GLN A 430 7.47 18.44 -16.14
C GLN A 430 7.06 19.12 -17.46
N GLU A 431 7.00 20.45 -17.45
CA GLU A 431 6.75 21.24 -18.66
C GLU A 431 8.01 21.27 -19.53
N VAL A 432 7.90 20.81 -20.78
CA VAL A 432 9.00 20.75 -21.74
C VAL A 432 8.60 21.49 -23.00
N THR A 433 9.49 22.38 -23.47
CA THR A 433 9.31 23.13 -24.71
C THR A 433 10.31 22.67 -25.76
N GLY A 434 9.84 22.23 -26.92
CA GLY A 434 10.69 21.76 -28.01
C GLY A 434 9.98 21.66 -29.35
N TRP A 435 10.64 21.08 -30.34
CA TRP A 435 10.17 20.94 -31.71
C TRP A 435 9.70 19.53 -31.98
N LEU A 436 8.50 19.38 -32.55
CA LEU A 436 7.97 18.10 -33.01
C LEU A 436 7.58 18.17 -34.49
N ALA A 437 7.61 17.01 -35.17
CA ALA A 437 7.20 16.90 -36.56
C ALA A 437 5.67 16.76 -36.66
N GLN A 438 5.05 17.45 -37.60
CA GLN A 438 3.62 17.35 -37.87
C GLN A 438 3.22 15.98 -38.42
N ALA A 439 4.12 15.40 -39.23
CA ALA A 439 3.95 14.11 -39.89
C ALA A 439 5.29 13.39 -39.97
N SER A 440 5.26 12.06 -40.09
CA SER A 440 6.45 11.24 -40.39
C SER A 440 6.87 11.37 -41.86
N SER A 441 8.05 10.83 -42.20
CA SER A 441 8.64 10.87 -43.55
C SER A 441 7.81 10.18 -44.64
N ASN A 442 6.86 9.32 -44.28
CA ASN A 442 5.90 8.71 -45.20
C ASN A 442 4.56 9.48 -45.30
N GLY A 443 4.45 10.65 -44.69
CA GLY A 443 3.25 11.49 -44.71
C GLY A 443 2.18 11.14 -43.67
N THR A 444 2.45 10.23 -42.72
CA THR A 444 1.48 9.89 -41.66
C THR A 444 1.42 11.04 -40.64
N PRO A 445 0.23 11.61 -40.35
CA PRO A 445 0.08 12.64 -39.33
C PRO A 445 0.47 12.13 -37.95
N LEU A 446 1.28 12.91 -37.23
CA LEU A 446 1.73 12.60 -35.88
C LEU A 446 0.96 13.40 -34.81
N VAL A 447 0.33 14.50 -35.20
CA VAL A 447 -0.41 15.40 -34.31
C VAL A 447 -1.64 15.98 -35.02
N ALA A 448 -2.72 16.25 -34.27
CA ALA A 448 -3.95 16.87 -34.75
C ALA A 448 -4.39 18.05 -33.87
N LYS A 449 -5.21 18.94 -34.41
CA LYS A 449 -5.75 20.10 -33.70
C LYS A 449 -6.95 19.69 -32.83
N ALA A 450 -6.96 20.11 -31.56
CA ALA A 450 -8.14 19.98 -30.71
C ALA A 450 -9.13 21.11 -31.04
N GLU A 451 -10.42 20.80 -31.21
CA GLU A 451 -11.45 21.83 -31.41
C GLU A 451 -11.57 22.77 -30.19
N PRO A 452 -11.91 24.05 -30.41
CA PRO A 452 -11.90 25.06 -29.34
C PRO A 452 -13.10 24.90 -28.42
N THR A 453 -12.94 24.20 -27.31
CA THR A 453 -13.84 24.36 -26.16
C THR A 453 -13.35 25.52 -25.29
N GLN A 454 -13.90 26.71 -25.57
CA GLN A 454 -13.82 27.99 -24.82
C GLN A 454 -12.45 28.72 -24.70
N PRO A 455 -12.46 30.09 -24.69
CA PRO A 455 -11.24 30.92 -24.76
C PRO A 455 -10.42 30.90 -23.46
N PRO A 456 -9.12 31.26 -23.53
CA PRO A 456 -8.16 31.06 -22.44
C PRO A 456 -8.42 32.01 -21.28
N VAL A 457 -8.66 31.46 -20.11
CA VAL A 457 -8.50 32.19 -18.84
C VAL A 457 -6.99 32.20 -18.54
N GLU A 458 -6.45 33.35 -18.13
CA GLU A 458 -5.08 33.49 -17.58
C GLU A 458 -4.70 32.31 -16.67
N PRO A 459 -3.41 31.92 -16.59
CA PRO A 459 -3.01 30.73 -15.84
C PRO A 459 -3.64 30.78 -14.45
N PRO A 460 -4.53 29.84 -14.09
CA PRO A 460 -5.21 29.93 -12.83
C PRO A 460 -4.13 29.80 -11.76
N GLN A 461 -4.08 30.77 -10.84
CA GLN A 461 -3.63 30.42 -9.50
C GLN A 461 -4.36 29.12 -9.11
N PRO A 462 -3.68 28.15 -8.47
CA PRO A 462 -4.31 26.88 -8.10
C PRO A 462 -5.69 27.22 -7.54
N PRO A 463 -6.78 26.60 -8.05
CA PRO A 463 -8.11 26.99 -7.61
C PRO A 463 -8.07 27.00 -6.08
N ALA A 464 -8.48 28.14 -5.49
CA ALA A 464 -8.74 28.16 -4.05
C ALA A 464 -9.54 26.88 -3.77
N PRO A 465 -9.14 26.06 -2.78
CA PRO A 465 -9.71 24.73 -2.62
C PRO A 465 -11.24 24.83 -2.72
N THR A 466 -11.92 23.98 -3.47
CA THR A 466 -13.39 24.01 -3.47
C THR A 466 -13.84 23.26 -2.24
N GLY A 467 -13.80 23.95 -1.10
CA GLY A 467 -14.37 23.42 0.13
C GLY A 467 -15.89 23.61 0.15
N LYS A 468 -16.56 22.90 1.05
CA LYS A 468 -18.04 22.84 1.12
C LYS A 468 -18.72 24.12 1.62
N PHE A 469 -18.00 24.98 2.34
CA PHE A 469 -18.60 26.06 3.12
C PHE A 469 -18.34 27.46 2.57
N ARG A 470 -19.05 28.45 3.10
CA ARG A 470 -18.88 29.87 2.78
C ARG A 470 -18.40 30.64 4.01
N ILE A 471 -17.61 31.69 3.82
CA ILE A 471 -17.25 32.60 4.92
C ILE A 471 -18.54 33.19 5.52
N SER A 472 -18.56 33.32 6.85
CA SER A 472 -19.70 33.69 7.68
C SER A 472 -20.82 32.65 7.76
N GLN A 473 -20.66 31.47 7.17
CA GLN A 473 -21.57 30.35 7.37
C GLN A 473 -21.39 29.75 8.77
N THR A 474 -22.50 29.49 9.46
CA THR A 474 -22.49 28.62 10.65
C THR A 474 -22.47 27.16 10.19
N VAL A 475 -21.48 26.41 10.63
CA VAL A 475 -21.33 24.97 10.40
C VAL A 475 -21.21 24.26 11.75
N TYR A 476 -21.32 22.94 11.74
CA TYR A 476 -21.36 22.14 12.96
C TYR A 476 -20.29 21.06 12.90
N THR A 477 -19.63 20.77 14.00
CA THR A 477 -18.68 19.64 14.04
C THR A 477 -19.42 18.30 13.93
N GLY A 478 -18.96 17.44 13.03
CA GLY A 478 -19.50 16.08 12.83
C GLY A 478 -18.91 15.04 13.78
N SER A 479 -17.81 15.37 14.44
CA SER A 479 -17.13 14.59 15.47
C SER A 479 -16.51 15.53 16.51
N TYR A 480 -15.59 15.02 17.32
CA TYR A 480 -14.72 15.87 18.15
C TYR A 480 -13.54 16.31 17.31
N VAL A 481 -13.34 17.62 17.17
CA VAL A 481 -12.38 18.14 16.19
C VAL A 481 -11.44 19.15 16.83
N ASN A 482 -10.13 18.94 16.67
CA ASN A 482 -9.12 19.90 17.11
C ASN A 482 -9.23 21.21 16.29
N LEU A 483 -9.34 22.33 16.98
CA LEU A 483 -9.11 23.67 16.45
C LEU A 483 -7.63 23.98 16.61
N ARG A 484 -6.93 24.25 15.51
CA ARG A 484 -5.47 24.40 15.47
C ARG A 484 -5.02 25.83 15.20
N ARG A 485 -3.81 26.18 15.63
CA ARG A 485 -3.18 27.49 15.31
C ARG A 485 -2.82 27.56 13.84
N THR A 486 -2.37 26.45 13.26
CA THR A 486 -2.01 26.32 11.84
C THR A 486 -2.75 25.14 11.20
N PRO A 487 -3.04 25.17 9.89
CA PRO A 487 -3.59 24.01 9.20
C PRO A 487 -2.54 22.91 9.04
N GLY A 488 -2.99 21.65 9.02
CA GLY A 488 -2.16 20.45 8.88
C GLY A 488 -2.11 19.57 10.14
N TYR A 489 -1.81 18.28 9.92
CA TYR A 489 -1.52 17.28 10.94
C TYR A 489 -0.02 16.91 10.98
N VAL A 490 0.70 17.01 9.85
CA VAL A 490 2.07 16.51 9.74
C VAL A 490 3.05 17.42 10.50
N GLY A 491 3.82 16.83 11.42
CA GLY A 491 4.88 17.52 12.18
C GLY A 491 4.37 18.52 13.22
N LYS A 492 3.11 18.37 13.67
CA LYS A 492 2.48 19.25 14.67
C LYS A 492 2.47 18.59 16.05
N THR A 493 2.77 19.36 17.09
CA THR A 493 2.67 18.94 18.50
C THR A 493 1.37 19.45 19.12
N THR A 494 1.12 19.14 20.40
CA THR A 494 -0.02 19.67 21.16
C THR A 494 -0.06 21.19 21.27
N ASP A 495 1.09 21.87 21.16
CA ASP A 495 1.15 23.35 21.22
C ASP A 495 0.39 24.03 20.07
N ASP A 496 0.21 23.30 18.97
CA ASP A 496 -0.58 23.75 17.82
C ASP A 496 -2.09 23.62 18.05
N ILE A 497 -2.55 22.86 19.06
CA ILE A 497 -3.97 22.74 19.40
C ILE A 497 -4.38 23.96 20.24
N LEU A 498 -5.36 24.71 19.75
CA LEU A 498 -6.01 25.80 20.50
C LEU A 498 -7.03 25.24 21.47
N VAL A 499 -7.86 24.30 21.02
CA VAL A 499 -8.95 23.68 21.77
C VAL A 499 -9.48 22.48 20.99
N GLU A 500 -10.09 21.49 21.63
CA GLU A 500 -10.92 20.49 20.97
C GLU A 500 -12.40 20.92 20.99
N MET A 501 -13.02 21.03 19.81
CA MET A 501 -14.42 21.43 19.68
C MET A 501 -15.33 20.20 19.83
N PRO A 502 -16.40 20.28 20.66
CA PRO A 502 -17.25 19.13 20.93
C PRO A 502 -18.12 18.77 19.72
N TYR A 503 -18.57 17.52 19.60
CA TYR A 503 -19.57 17.09 18.61
C TYR A 503 -20.80 18.01 18.60
N GLY A 504 -21.21 18.44 17.41
CA GLY A 504 -22.34 19.34 17.21
C GLY A 504 -22.07 20.80 17.63
N ALA A 505 -20.83 21.17 17.95
CA ALA A 505 -20.46 22.55 18.22
C ALA A 505 -20.75 23.43 17.00
N ALA A 506 -21.48 24.52 17.22
CA ALA A 506 -21.67 25.54 16.20
C ALA A 506 -20.42 26.41 16.09
N VAL A 507 -19.85 26.49 14.89
CA VAL A 507 -18.69 27.32 14.58
C VAL A 507 -19.02 28.21 13.39
N VAL A 508 -18.41 29.40 13.33
CA VAL A 508 -18.60 30.33 12.21
C VAL A 508 -17.37 30.27 11.32
N VAL A 509 -17.54 29.97 10.04
CA VAL A 509 -16.43 29.97 9.07
C VAL A 509 -15.88 31.38 8.95
N ALA A 510 -14.64 31.57 9.38
CA ALA A 510 -13.96 32.86 9.42
C ALA A 510 -13.05 33.10 8.21
N GLY A 511 -12.55 32.03 7.57
CA GLY A 511 -11.63 32.11 6.44
C GLY A 511 -11.29 30.74 5.84
N GLY A 512 -10.53 30.73 4.75
CA GLY A 512 -10.27 29.53 3.96
C GLY A 512 -11.20 29.41 2.73
N PRO A 513 -11.19 28.25 2.05
CA PRO A 513 -10.45 27.07 2.44
C PRO A 513 -8.97 27.14 2.04
N ARG A 514 -8.14 26.33 2.69
CA ARG A 514 -6.74 26.12 2.37
C ARG A 514 -6.47 24.61 2.24
N ARG A 515 -5.56 24.20 1.37
CA ARG A 515 -5.17 22.79 1.25
C ARG A 515 -3.81 22.56 1.94
N ASP A 516 -3.77 21.65 2.89
CA ASP A 516 -2.55 21.20 3.60
C ASP A 516 -2.73 19.71 3.96
N ASP A 517 -1.65 18.93 3.88
CA ASP A 517 -1.62 17.48 4.12
C ASP A 517 -2.72 16.72 3.37
N ASP A 518 -2.90 17.07 2.09
CA ASP A 518 -3.94 16.55 1.19
C ASP A 518 -5.40 16.80 1.60
N LEU A 519 -5.64 17.47 2.73
CA LEU A 519 -6.96 17.83 3.26
C LEU A 519 -7.36 19.28 2.97
N ILE A 520 -8.66 19.56 3.02
CA ILE A 520 -9.23 20.90 2.97
C ILE A 520 -9.39 21.43 4.39
N TRP A 521 -8.84 22.60 4.68
CA TRP A 521 -8.85 23.25 5.99
C TRP A 521 -9.61 24.56 5.95
N TRP A 522 -10.41 24.78 6.98
CA TRP A 522 -11.19 25.99 7.19
C TRP A 522 -10.73 26.69 8.45
N GLN A 523 -10.61 28.01 8.37
CA GLN A 523 -10.46 28.82 9.57
C GLN A 523 -11.85 29.10 10.15
N VAL A 524 -12.06 28.81 11.43
CA VAL A 524 -13.35 28.95 12.10
C VAL A 524 -13.21 29.75 13.40
N ASP A 525 -14.25 30.52 13.72
CA ASP A 525 -14.46 31.16 15.02
C ASP A 525 -15.32 30.25 15.89
N PHE A 526 -14.81 29.92 17.06
CA PHE A 526 -15.49 29.12 18.07
C PHE A 526 -15.49 29.87 19.40
N ASN A 527 -16.66 29.94 20.04
CA ASN A 527 -16.79 30.53 21.38
C ASN A 527 -16.92 29.41 22.40
N GLN A 528 -15.97 29.34 23.34
CA GLN A 528 -16.05 28.47 24.50
C GLN A 528 -15.98 29.33 25.76
N ASP A 529 -17.02 29.24 26.60
CA ASP A 529 -17.08 29.90 27.91
C ASP A 529 -16.76 31.41 27.90
N GLY A 530 -17.14 32.12 26.82
CA GLY A 530 -16.90 33.55 26.66
C GLY A 530 -15.56 33.91 26.02
N HIS A 531 -14.70 32.92 25.72
CA HIS A 531 -13.47 33.08 24.97
C HIS A 531 -13.73 32.81 23.48
N ASN A 532 -13.51 33.84 22.65
CA ASN A 532 -13.55 33.68 21.20
C ASN A 532 -12.19 33.19 20.70
N LEU A 533 -12.15 31.98 20.18
CA LEU A 533 -10.98 31.33 19.62
C LEU A 533 -11.12 31.27 18.10
N ARG A 534 -10.06 31.66 17.38
CA ARG A 534 -9.98 31.54 15.93
C ARG A 534 -8.85 30.58 15.57
N GLY A 535 -9.15 29.56 14.79
CA GLY A 535 -8.17 28.55 14.39
C GLY A 535 -8.59 27.77 13.16
N TRP A 536 -7.77 26.79 12.80
CA TRP A 536 -7.93 25.95 11.61
C TRP A 536 -8.45 24.58 11.97
N THR A 537 -9.37 24.07 11.17
CA THR A 537 -9.90 22.72 11.32
C THR A 537 -10.16 22.10 9.95
N ALA A 538 -9.97 20.80 9.82
CA ALA A 538 -10.15 20.11 8.55
C ALA A 538 -11.64 19.93 8.24
N GLU A 539 -12.00 19.97 6.96
CA GLU A 539 -13.34 19.70 6.45
C GLU A 539 -13.71 18.22 6.63
N ALA A 540 -12.75 17.34 6.38
CA ALA A 540 -12.85 15.89 6.51
C ALA A 540 -11.50 15.29 6.93
N ASN A 541 -11.50 14.07 7.47
CA ASN A 541 -10.28 13.31 7.73
C ASN A 541 -9.75 12.62 6.45
N HIS A 542 -8.61 11.93 6.54
CA HIS A 542 -7.95 11.26 5.41
C HIS A 542 -8.76 10.09 4.80
N ASP A 543 -9.74 9.57 5.53
CA ASP A 543 -10.65 8.52 5.08
C ASP A 543 -11.95 9.08 4.46
N GLY A 544 -12.09 10.42 4.42
CA GLY A 544 -13.24 11.11 3.84
C GLY A 544 -14.42 11.33 4.79
N GLU A 545 -14.30 11.02 6.08
CA GLU A 545 -15.33 11.30 7.09
C GLU A 545 -15.42 12.81 7.35
N GLU A 546 -16.62 13.38 7.27
CA GLU A 546 -16.86 14.82 7.46
C GLU A 546 -16.66 15.23 8.92
N LEU A 547 -15.68 16.10 9.17
CA LEU A 547 -15.41 16.70 10.48
C LEU A 547 -16.23 17.97 10.69
N LEU A 548 -16.61 18.65 9.60
CA LEU A 548 -17.53 19.78 9.57
C LEU A 548 -18.76 19.43 8.73
N LEU A 549 -19.94 19.81 9.22
CA LEU A 549 -21.26 19.52 8.66
C LEU A 549 -22.04 20.81 8.43
N GLU A 550 -22.85 20.85 7.36
CA GLU A 550 -23.73 21.99 7.08
C GLU A 550 -24.87 22.15 8.10
N LYS A 551 -25.26 21.06 8.76
CA LYS A 551 -26.38 21.02 9.71
C LYS A 551 -25.95 20.36 11.00
N ALA A 552 -26.57 20.80 12.10
CA ALA A 552 -26.35 20.20 13.41
C ALA A 552 -26.64 18.70 13.33
N PRO A 553 -25.68 17.84 13.69
CA PRO A 553 -25.92 16.42 13.68
C PRO A 553 -26.92 16.05 14.80
N PRO A 554 -27.70 14.96 14.64
CA PRO A 554 -28.60 14.50 15.69
C PRO A 554 -27.81 14.19 16.97
N PRO A 555 -28.41 14.31 18.17
CA PRO A 555 -27.74 13.92 19.40
C PRO A 555 -27.24 12.46 19.26
N PRO A 556 -25.99 12.18 19.69
CA PRO A 556 -25.43 10.84 19.52
C PRO A 556 -26.31 9.85 20.28
N PRO A 557 -26.58 8.66 19.71
CA PRO A 557 -27.31 7.64 20.44
C PRO A 557 -26.59 7.33 21.76
N PRO A 558 -27.31 7.01 22.85
CA PRO A 558 -26.67 6.64 24.10
C PRO A 558 -25.71 5.47 23.83
N VAL A 559 -24.42 5.72 24.11
CA VAL A 559 -23.36 4.73 23.93
C VAL A 559 -23.66 3.59 24.89
N GLN A 560 -23.99 2.41 24.34
CA GLN A 560 -23.98 1.19 25.13
C GLN A 560 -22.52 0.79 25.32
N PRO A 561 -22.04 0.54 26.55
CA PRO A 561 -20.68 0.09 26.74
C PRO A 561 -20.48 -1.22 25.95
N PRO A 562 -19.39 -1.35 25.17
CA PRO A 562 -19.14 -2.55 24.40
C PRO A 562 -19.05 -3.78 25.32
N VAL A 563 -19.70 -4.88 24.90
CA VAL A 563 -19.69 -6.17 25.60
C VAL A 563 -18.46 -6.96 25.17
N PHE A 564 -17.27 -6.54 25.62
CA PHE A 564 -16.04 -7.32 25.50
C PHE A 564 -15.23 -7.21 26.80
N ASP A 565 -14.39 -8.21 27.07
CA ASP A 565 -13.55 -8.26 28.27
C ASP A 565 -12.79 -6.94 28.48
N THR A 566 -12.98 -6.35 29.66
CA THR A 566 -12.33 -5.11 30.10
C THR A 566 -10.80 -5.28 30.12
N PHE A 567 -10.08 -4.21 29.77
CA PHE A 567 -8.62 -4.20 29.93
C PHE A 567 -8.22 -4.37 31.41
N HIS A 568 -7.03 -4.93 31.64
CA HIS A 568 -6.42 -5.01 32.96
C HIS A 568 -5.24 -4.04 33.06
N VAL A 569 -4.93 -3.61 34.29
CA VAL A 569 -3.70 -2.86 34.55
C VAL A 569 -2.50 -3.68 34.10
N GLY A 570 -1.69 -3.07 33.24
CA GLY A 570 -0.53 -3.69 32.62
C GLY A 570 -0.77 -4.28 31.23
N ASP A 571 -2.01 -4.28 30.73
CA ASP A 571 -2.27 -4.70 29.36
C ASP A 571 -1.57 -3.76 28.37
N ALA A 572 -0.94 -4.34 27.36
CA ALA A 572 -0.44 -3.59 26.22
C ALA A 572 -1.60 -3.33 25.26
N VAL A 573 -1.83 -2.06 24.96
CA VAL A 573 -2.90 -1.61 24.08
C VAL A 573 -2.31 -0.82 22.93
N CYS A 574 -3.09 -0.70 21.87
CA CYS A 574 -2.72 0.02 20.68
C CYS A 574 -3.77 1.08 20.39
N ASN A 575 -3.33 2.27 20.00
CA ASN A 575 -4.24 3.19 19.34
C ASN A 575 -4.58 2.62 17.95
N ILE A 576 -5.83 2.22 17.76
CA ILE A 576 -6.31 1.64 16.49
C ILE A 576 -7.14 2.61 15.66
N SER A 577 -7.33 3.85 16.12
CA SER A 577 -7.98 4.85 15.28
C SER A 577 -7.13 5.14 14.04
N LEU A 578 -7.79 5.57 12.97
CA LEU A 578 -7.17 5.89 11.69
C LEU A 578 -6.38 7.22 11.71
N GLY A 579 -6.43 7.96 12.83
CA GLY A 579 -5.64 9.17 13.09
C GLY A 579 -5.18 9.27 14.54
N ASP A 580 -4.57 10.41 14.89
CA ASP A 580 -4.05 10.67 16.23
C ASP A 580 -5.19 10.83 17.26
N VAL A 581 -4.95 10.39 18.49
CA VAL A 581 -5.91 10.52 19.60
C VAL A 581 -5.34 11.43 20.69
N ASN A 582 -6.19 12.35 21.16
CA ASN A 582 -5.88 13.24 22.27
C ASN A 582 -5.77 12.46 23.59
N ILE A 583 -4.65 12.63 24.29
CA ILE A 583 -4.47 12.16 25.67
C ILE A 583 -4.73 13.30 26.62
N ARG A 584 -5.41 13.02 27.74
CA ARG A 584 -5.95 14.04 28.64
C ARG A 584 -5.40 14.02 30.06
N ARG A 585 -5.44 15.15 30.74
CA ARG A 585 -5.12 15.25 32.19
C ARG A 585 -6.17 14.55 33.03
N THR A 586 -7.43 14.65 32.62
CA THR A 586 -8.58 14.10 33.34
C THR A 586 -9.43 13.19 32.45
N PRO A 587 -10.13 12.19 33.01
CA PRO A 587 -11.08 11.40 32.23
C PRO A 587 -12.30 12.28 31.90
N GLY A 588 -12.76 12.19 30.65
CA GLY A 588 -13.85 13.01 30.13
C GLY A 588 -13.36 14.02 29.09
N TYR A 589 -14.26 14.39 28.19
CA TYR A 589 -14.04 15.36 27.13
C TYR A 589 -15.00 16.57 27.23
N ARG A 590 -16.12 16.48 27.97
CA ARG A 590 -17.10 17.59 28.05
C ARG A 590 -16.67 18.64 29.07
N ASN A 591 -16.79 19.91 28.70
CA ASN A 591 -16.52 21.07 29.57
C ASN A 591 -15.12 21.04 30.22
N GLN A 592 -14.14 20.45 29.52
CA GLN A 592 -12.78 20.38 30.00
C GLN A 592 -12.04 21.71 29.77
N PRO A 593 -11.06 22.04 30.62
CA PRO A 593 -10.16 23.16 30.40
C PRO A 593 -9.49 23.12 29.03
N ILE A 594 -9.17 24.29 28.49
CA ILE A 594 -8.56 24.44 27.16
C ILE A 594 -7.19 23.74 27.04
N ASP A 595 -6.52 23.48 28.16
CA ASP A 595 -5.20 22.84 28.29
C ASP A 595 -5.26 21.38 28.81
N ASP A 596 -6.44 20.74 28.74
CA ASP A 596 -6.64 19.35 29.18
C ASP A 596 -5.96 18.32 28.26
N VAL A 597 -5.77 18.63 26.98
CA VAL A 597 -5.03 17.77 26.04
C VAL A 597 -3.53 17.90 26.29
N VAL A 598 -2.86 16.80 26.62
CA VAL A 598 -1.44 16.76 27.00
C VAL A 598 -0.52 16.09 25.99
N ALA A 599 -1.05 15.27 25.09
CA ALA A 599 -0.27 14.63 24.03
C ALA A 599 -1.17 14.14 22.90
N LEU A 600 -0.55 13.88 21.75
CA LEU A 600 -1.17 13.20 20.62
C LEU A 600 -0.56 11.80 20.50
N ILE A 601 -1.41 10.79 20.49
CA ILE A 601 -0.98 9.40 20.28
C ILE A 601 -1.28 9.02 18.84
N PRO A 602 -0.26 8.76 18.01
CA PRO A 602 -0.49 8.41 16.62
C PRO A 602 -1.15 7.04 16.46
N SER A 603 -1.75 6.83 15.29
CA SER A 603 -2.26 5.51 14.92
C SER A 603 -1.16 4.46 15.05
N ARG A 604 -1.51 3.31 15.59
CA ARG A 604 -0.63 2.16 15.89
C ARG A 604 0.40 2.39 16.99
N ALA A 605 0.34 3.51 17.72
CA ALA A 605 1.16 3.70 18.90
C ALA A 605 0.91 2.57 19.91
N LEU A 606 2.00 2.00 20.43
CA LEU A 606 1.95 0.97 21.47
C LEU A 606 2.00 1.65 22.83
N LEU A 607 1.01 1.32 23.65
CA LEU A 607 0.77 1.91 24.95
C LEU A 607 0.58 0.81 26.00
N ARG A 608 0.56 1.19 27.28
CA ARG A 608 0.24 0.30 28.38
C ARG A 608 -0.85 0.89 29.27
N ILE A 609 -1.78 0.05 29.71
CA ILE A 609 -2.80 0.44 30.68
C ILE A 609 -2.15 0.60 32.04
N LYS A 610 -2.20 1.82 32.58
CA LYS A 610 -1.69 2.16 33.90
C LYS A 610 -2.77 2.00 34.98
N THR A 611 -3.96 2.55 34.75
CA THR A 611 -5.12 2.46 35.66
C THR A 611 -6.44 2.61 34.88
N GLY A 612 -7.57 2.26 35.49
CA GLY A 612 -8.91 2.44 34.91
C GLY A 612 -9.80 1.18 35.02
N PRO A 613 -10.99 1.21 34.41
CA PRO A 613 -11.55 2.36 33.72
C PRO A 613 -12.12 3.39 34.71
N ALA A 614 -12.04 4.67 34.37
CA ALA A 614 -12.87 5.72 34.96
C ALA A 614 -14.06 6.00 34.04
N GLU A 615 -15.23 6.23 34.60
CA GLU A 615 -16.42 6.61 33.83
C GLU A 615 -16.54 8.13 33.75
N ALA A 616 -16.57 8.66 32.53
CA ALA A 616 -16.84 10.08 32.27
C ALA A 616 -17.49 10.23 30.88
N ASP A 617 -18.47 11.12 30.77
CA ASP A 617 -19.22 11.40 29.54
C ASP A 617 -19.91 10.19 28.88
N GLY A 618 -20.20 9.15 29.67
CA GLY A 618 -20.77 7.89 29.18
C GLY A 618 -19.76 6.98 28.47
N LEU A 619 -18.46 7.22 28.68
CA LEU A 619 -17.36 6.44 28.12
C LEU A 619 -16.47 5.85 29.23
N HIS A 620 -15.80 4.75 28.91
CA HIS A 620 -14.69 4.23 29.70
C HIS A 620 -13.38 4.91 29.30
N TRP A 621 -12.73 5.51 30.28
CA TRP A 621 -11.44 6.16 30.13
C TRP A 621 -10.38 5.34 30.84
N TRP A 622 -9.27 5.11 30.15
CA TRP A 622 -8.13 4.39 30.68
C TRP A 622 -6.95 5.33 30.81
N GLN A 623 -6.29 5.31 31.96
CA GLN A 623 -5.03 5.99 32.09
C GLN A 623 -3.97 5.14 31.40
N ILE A 624 -3.39 5.67 30.33
CA ILE A 624 -2.38 5.01 29.52
C ILE A 624 -1.00 5.59 29.83
N GLN A 625 0.01 4.75 29.64
CA GLN A 625 1.43 5.10 29.68
C GLN A 625 2.03 4.84 28.31
N GLY A 626 2.80 5.80 27.79
CA GLY A 626 3.41 5.77 26.46
C GLY A 626 4.48 6.84 26.27
N ASN A 627 4.74 7.20 25.02
CA ASN A 627 5.67 8.27 24.63
C ASN A 627 5.06 9.08 23.48
N ASP A 628 5.13 10.41 23.57
CA ASP A 628 4.90 11.34 22.46
C ASP A 628 6.20 12.11 22.21
N SER A 629 6.77 11.93 21.03
CA SER A 629 7.88 12.75 20.52
C SER A 629 9.13 12.83 21.44
N GLY A 630 9.39 11.78 22.23
CA GLY A 630 10.55 11.69 23.12
C GLY A 630 10.24 11.95 24.60
N SER A 631 9.01 12.25 24.99
CA SER A 631 8.64 12.47 26.40
C SER A 631 7.79 11.32 26.99
N PRO A 632 8.15 10.78 28.17
CA PRO A 632 7.32 9.79 28.87
C PRO A 632 5.94 10.39 29.18
N LEU A 633 4.89 9.77 28.66
CA LEU A 633 3.52 10.25 28.76
C LEU A 633 2.70 9.39 29.71
N VAL A 634 1.94 10.05 30.58
CA VAL A 634 0.82 9.44 31.32
C VAL A 634 -0.40 10.34 31.19
N GLY A 635 -1.52 9.79 30.74
CA GLY A 635 -2.78 10.53 30.68
C GLY A 635 -3.96 9.64 30.33
N TRP A 636 -5.15 10.22 30.21
CA TRP A 636 -6.41 9.50 29.99
C TRP A 636 -6.76 9.44 28.50
N MET A 637 -7.12 8.24 28.05
CA MET A 637 -7.63 7.98 26.70
C MET A 637 -8.95 7.23 26.80
N ALA A 638 -9.94 7.65 26.01
CA ALA A 638 -11.19 6.92 25.94
C ALA A 638 -11.00 5.60 25.19
N GLU A 639 -11.66 4.55 25.64
CA GLU A 639 -11.65 3.25 24.96
C GLU A 639 -12.32 3.33 23.57
N SER A 640 -13.35 4.15 23.46
CA SER A 640 -14.11 4.39 22.24
C SER A 640 -14.49 5.87 22.13
N SER A 641 -14.72 6.35 20.92
CA SER A 641 -15.25 7.68 20.66
C SER A 641 -16.72 7.77 21.08
N PRO A 642 -17.25 9.00 21.25
CA PRO A 642 -18.69 9.21 21.47
C PRO A 642 -19.61 8.74 20.32
N THR A 643 -19.05 8.52 19.13
CA THR A 643 -19.76 7.96 17.96
C THR A 643 -19.67 6.42 17.89
N GLY A 644 -19.02 5.78 18.86
CA GLY A 644 -18.88 4.31 18.94
C GLY A 644 -17.67 3.75 18.19
N ILE A 645 -16.76 4.60 17.69
CA ILE A 645 -15.52 4.16 17.04
C ILE A 645 -14.56 3.67 18.12
N ARG A 646 -14.03 2.46 17.99
CA ARG A 646 -13.05 1.92 18.93
C ARG A 646 -11.70 2.63 18.77
N LEU A 647 -11.17 3.19 19.85
CA LEU A 647 -9.89 3.90 19.86
C LEU A 647 -8.77 3.02 20.42
N LEU A 648 -9.08 2.23 21.45
CA LEU A 648 -8.15 1.30 22.07
C LEU A 648 -8.50 -0.15 21.72
N ALA A 649 -7.50 -0.92 21.31
CA ALA A 649 -7.59 -2.37 21.21
C ALA A 649 -6.40 -3.04 21.91
N PRO A 650 -6.54 -4.30 22.36
CA PRO A 650 -5.41 -5.10 22.78
C PRO A 650 -4.36 -5.15 21.67
N ALA A 651 -3.09 -4.96 22.01
CA ALA A 651 -2.02 -5.19 21.05
C ALA A 651 -1.99 -6.71 20.72
N ILE A 652 -2.17 -7.06 19.44
CA ILE A 652 -2.49 -8.42 18.94
C ILE A 652 -1.47 -9.50 19.37
N PHE A 653 -0.30 -9.12 19.89
CA PHE A 653 0.68 -10.04 20.47
C PHE A 653 1.38 -9.43 21.68
N ARG A 654 0.74 -9.28 22.86
CA ARG A 654 1.53 -8.71 23.98
C ARG A 654 1.07 -8.81 25.44
N ASN A 655 0.24 -9.77 25.84
CA ASN A 655 0.09 -10.06 27.27
C ASN A 655 1.36 -10.73 27.91
N ALA A 656 2.51 -10.74 27.21
CA ALA A 656 3.71 -11.50 27.59
C ALA A 656 5.05 -10.73 27.55
N ILE A 657 5.10 -9.45 27.14
CA ILE A 657 6.37 -8.69 27.11
C ILE A 657 6.50 -7.83 28.38
N GLN A 658 7.44 -8.20 29.24
CA GLN A 658 7.87 -7.42 30.40
C GLN A 658 9.40 -7.44 30.46
N LEU A 659 10.01 -6.30 30.16
CA LEU A 659 11.46 -6.15 30.07
C LEU A 659 12.02 -5.73 31.43
N SER A 660 12.98 -6.49 31.94
CA SER A 660 13.76 -6.02 33.10
C SER A 660 14.78 -4.96 32.67
N ILE A 661 15.13 -4.09 33.61
CA ILE A 661 16.24 -3.16 33.46
C ILE A 661 17.52 -3.97 33.17
N PRO A 662 18.28 -3.65 32.11
CA PRO A 662 19.39 -4.48 31.62
C PRO A 662 20.70 -4.32 32.42
N PHE A 663 20.63 -3.82 33.65
CA PHE A 663 21.77 -3.61 34.53
C PHE A 663 21.31 -3.53 35.99
N ARG A 664 22.27 -3.62 36.91
CA ARG A 664 22.05 -3.35 38.34
C ARG A 664 22.59 -1.97 38.68
N GLY A 665 21.92 -1.29 39.62
CA GLY A 665 22.35 0.02 40.10
C GLY A 665 21.59 1.19 39.47
N ALA A 666 21.94 2.39 39.91
CA ALA A 666 21.29 3.64 39.56
C ALA A 666 22.02 4.30 38.38
N HIS A 667 21.58 4.02 37.15
CA HIS A 667 22.11 4.62 35.93
C HIS A 667 21.02 5.45 35.24
N PRO A 668 21.22 6.76 35.03
CA PRO A 668 20.21 7.61 34.43
C PRO A 668 20.06 7.36 32.93
N VAL A 669 18.84 7.49 32.44
CA VAL A 669 18.58 7.65 31.01
C VAL A 669 19.26 8.94 30.55
N SER A 670 20.16 8.83 29.58
CA SER A 670 20.85 9.97 28.98
C SER A 670 20.22 10.41 27.67
N GLN A 671 19.46 9.54 27.01
CA GLN A 671 18.80 9.83 25.74
C GLN A 671 17.59 8.93 25.54
N LEU A 672 16.48 9.50 25.08
CA LEU A 672 15.21 8.80 24.87
C LEU A 672 15.06 8.37 23.41
N TRP A 673 14.05 7.51 23.19
CA TRP A 673 13.63 7.12 21.86
C TRP A 673 13.17 8.35 21.07
N GLY A 674 13.62 8.48 19.84
CA GLY A 674 13.27 9.57 18.93
C GLY A 674 14.12 10.83 19.05
N ASP A 675 14.95 10.95 20.09
CA ASP A 675 15.79 12.13 20.32
C ASP A 675 16.79 12.40 19.19
N ASN A 676 17.20 13.67 19.08
CA ASN A 676 18.24 14.15 18.16
C ASN A 676 18.04 13.79 16.67
N PRO A 677 16.84 13.99 16.08
CA PRO A 677 16.52 13.61 14.70
C PRO A 677 17.52 14.13 13.66
N ASP A 678 18.02 15.35 13.86
CA ASP A 678 19.02 15.96 12.97
C ASP A 678 20.39 15.28 13.00
N PHE A 679 20.77 14.71 14.15
CA PHE A 679 21.97 13.90 14.25
C PHE A 679 21.73 12.53 13.63
N TYR A 680 20.60 11.88 13.90
CA TYR A 680 20.38 10.50 13.48
C TYR A 680 20.06 10.33 11.99
N LYS A 681 19.55 11.36 11.30
CA LYS A 681 19.29 11.30 9.85
C LYS A 681 20.53 11.00 8.98
N GLN A 682 21.74 11.11 9.54
CA GLN A 682 22.98 10.72 8.86
C GLN A 682 23.21 9.20 8.85
N PHE A 683 22.60 8.46 9.78
CA PHE A 683 22.66 7.00 9.83
C PHE A 683 21.48 6.41 9.07
N THR A 684 21.71 5.30 8.38
CA THR A 684 20.67 4.63 7.60
C THR A 684 20.54 3.17 8.03
N TYR A 685 19.30 2.69 8.08
CA TYR A 685 19.00 1.26 8.14
C TYR A 685 18.40 0.85 6.79
N ASP A 686 19.03 -0.12 6.12
CA ASP A 686 18.63 -0.59 4.79
C ASP A 686 18.45 0.56 3.75
N GLY A 687 19.26 1.61 3.87
CA GLY A 687 19.24 2.80 2.99
C GLY A 687 18.20 3.87 3.36
N VAL A 688 17.42 3.66 4.42
CA VAL A 688 16.46 4.66 4.93
C VAL A 688 17.09 5.44 6.08
N PRO A 689 17.17 6.79 6.02
CA PRO A 689 17.61 7.63 7.13
C PRO A 689 16.81 7.39 8.39
N LEU A 690 17.49 7.31 9.55
CA LEU A 690 16.81 7.25 10.83
C LEU A 690 16.11 8.57 11.12
N ARG A 691 14.87 8.47 11.61
CA ARG A 691 14.03 9.60 12.02
C ARG A 691 14.45 10.20 13.36
N GLY A 692 15.27 9.49 14.12
CA GLY A 692 15.70 9.86 15.46
C GLY A 692 16.45 8.71 16.10
N HIS A 693 16.74 8.86 17.38
CA HIS A 693 17.37 7.81 18.18
C HIS A 693 16.49 6.55 18.24
N ASN A 694 17.00 5.41 17.79
CA ASN A 694 16.23 4.17 17.65
C ASN A 694 16.35 3.23 18.87
N GLY A 695 16.48 3.81 20.06
CA GLY A 695 16.58 3.08 21.32
C GLY A 695 16.50 4.03 22.51
N ILE A 696 16.93 3.57 23.67
CA ILE A 696 17.15 4.38 24.87
C ILE A 696 18.58 4.19 25.36
N ASP A 697 19.21 5.28 25.78
CA ASP A 697 20.59 5.26 26.26
C ASP A 697 20.63 5.45 27.77
N PHE A 698 21.48 4.66 28.43
CA PHE A 698 21.72 4.73 29.86
C PHE A 698 23.16 5.11 30.14
N SER A 699 23.38 6.26 30.79
CA SER A 699 24.73 6.71 31.14
C SER A 699 25.32 5.84 32.24
N MET A 700 26.46 5.21 31.94
CA MET A 700 27.11 4.31 32.90
C MET A 700 28.62 4.18 32.64
N PRO A 701 29.44 3.98 33.70
CA PRO A 701 30.88 3.77 33.53
C PRO A 701 31.18 2.53 32.68
N ILE A 702 32.30 2.57 31.94
CA ILE A 702 32.84 1.39 31.25
C ILE A 702 33.05 0.25 32.25
N GLY A 703 32.66 -0.97 31.89
CA GLY A 703 32.80 -2.15 32.76
C GLY A 703 31.56 -2.48 33.58
N THR A 704 30.46 -1.71 33.46
CA THR A 704 29.22 -2.01 34.16
C THR A 704 28.58 -3.27 33.57
N PRO A 705 28.24 -4.30 34.37
CA PRO A 705 27.63 -5.52 33.84
C PRO A 705 26.28 -5.25 33.17
N ILE A 706 26.14 -5.72 31.93
CA ILE A 706 24.90 -5.65 31.14
C ILE A 706 24.27 -7.03 31.11
N ALA A 707 22.99 -7.11 31.46
CA ALA A 707 22.19 -8.31 31.50
C ALA A 707 21.06 -8.29 30.47
N THR A 708 20.63 -9.46 30.02
CA THR A 708 19.48 -9.55 29.12
C THR A 708 18.18 -9.20 29.84
N SER A 709 17.31 -8.46 29.16
CA SER A 709 16.05 -7.91 29.65
C SER A 709 14.93 -8.94 29.64
N ASP A 710 15.09 -10.02 28.87
CA ASP A 710 14.14 -11.12 28.83
C ASP A 710 14.81 -12.41 28.35
N GLU A 711 14.15 -13.55 28.53
CA GLU A 711 14.70 -14.84 28.07
C GLU A 711 14.71 -14.94 26.54
N GLY A 712 15.74 -15.58 25.99
CA GLY A 712 15.91 -15.70 24.54
C GLY A 712 17.16 -16.45 24.13
N ARG A 713 17.50 -16.35 22.85
CA ARG A 713 18.71 -16.91 22.25
C ARG A 713 19.54 -15.78 21.65
N VAL A 714 20.83 -15.74 21.95
CA VAL A 714 21.76 -14.79 21.34
C VAL A 714 21.81 -15.04 19.84
N LEU A 715 21.32 -14.08 19.06
CA LEU A 715 21.23 -14.17 17.62
C LEU A 715 22.50 -13.66 16.93
N THR A 716 23.10 -12.60 17.47
CA THR A 716 24.28 -11.98 16.87
C THR A 716 25.19 -11.41 17.96
N VAL A 717 26.49 -11.60 17.81
CA VAL A 717 27.54 -10.90 18.57
C VAL A 717 28.35 -10.11 17.56
N GLY A 718 28.03 -8.83 17.42
CA GLY A 718 28.65 -7.98 16.43
C GLY A 718 29.76 -7.10 16.99
N ALA A 719 30.72 -6.77 16.14
CA ALA A 719 31.79 -5.83 16.43
C ALA A 719 32.04 -4.93 15.20
N SER A 720 31.94 -3.63 15.39
CA SER A 720 32.15 -2.62 14.34
C SER A 720 32.86 -1.39 14.90
N PRO A 721 33.79 -0.76 14.14
CA PRO A 721 34.40 0.50 14.57
C PRO A 721 33.44 1.71 14.52
N ALA A 722 32.27 1.57 13.91
CA ALA A 722 31.24 2.60 13.79
C ALA A 722 29.84 2.04 14.13
N GLY A 723 28.83 2.91 14.26
CA GLY A 723 27.47 2.50 14.62
C GLY A 723 27.44 1.92 16.03
N PHE A 724 26.81 0.75 16.21
CA PHE A 724 26.63 0.10 17.52
C PHE A 724 27.90 -0.37 18.24
N GLY A 725 29.08 -0.28 17.63
CA GLY A 725 30.31 -0.72 18.31
C GLY A 725 30.36 -2.23 18.48
N ASN A 726 30.68 -2.68 19.68
CA ASN A 726 30.42 -4.07 20.09
C ASN A 726 29.00 -4.18 20.62
N TRP A 727 28.27 -5.20 20.17
CA TRP A 727 26.87 -5.34 20.52
C TRP A 727 26.41 -6.80 20.52
N VAL A 728 25.31 -7.04 21.23
CA VAL A 728 24.63 -8.34 21.30
C VAL A 728 23.19 -8.17 20.87
N MET A 729 22.72 -9.04 19.98
CA MET A 729 21.29 -9.22 19.69
C MET A 729 20.78 -10.47 20.39
N VAL A 730 19.64 -10.35 21.06
CA VAL A 730 18.94 -11.51 21.60
C VAL A 730 17.59 -11.65 20.88
N ASP A 731 17.33 -12.83 20.34
CA ASP A 731 16.05 -13.21 19.76
C ASP A 731 15.16 -13.82 20.86
N HIS A 732 13.98 -13.25 20.99
CA HIS A 732 12.95 -13.61 21.95
C HIS A 732 11.71 -14.12 21.21
N ARG A 733 10.81 -14.82 21.92
CA ARG A 733 9.54 -15.26 21.33
C ARG A 733 8.70 -14.11 20.76
N TRP A 734 8.90 -12.90 21.29
CA TRP A 734 8.18 -11.70 20.90
C TRP A 734 8.92 -10.84 19.86
N GLY A 735 10.20 -11.09 19.57
CA GLY A 735 10.99 -10.20 18.74
C GLY A 735 12.46 -10.18 19.13
N GLN A 736 13.10 -9.03 19.09
CA GLN A 736 14.53 -8.89 19.30
C GLN A 736 14.85 -7.77 20.27
N SER A 737 15.91 -7.93 21.06
CA SER A 737 16.54 -6.84 21.81
C SER A 737 18.00 -6.67 21.40
N VAL A 738 18.52 -5.45 21.50
CA VAL A 738 19.89 -5.09 21.13
C VAL A 738 20.53 -4.33 22.29
N TYR A 739 21.76 -4.74 22.60
CA TYR A 739 22.62 -4.16 23.62
C TYR A 739 23.90 -3.69 22.95
N ALA A 740 24.15 -2.38 22.89
CA ALA A 740 25.23 -1.81 22.08
C ALA A 740 26.21 -0.94 22.87
N HIS A 741 27.27 -0.51 22.18
CA HIS A 741 28.42 0.25 22.69
C HIS A 741 29.23 -0.48 23.78
N MET A 742 29.18 -1.81 23.80
CA MET A 742 29.79 -2.64 24.84
C MET A 742 31.32 -2.58 24.79
N ASN A 743 31.97 -2.70 25.95
CA ASN A 743 33.43 -2.84 26.04
C ASN A 743 33.86 -4.29 25.83
N ARG A 744 33.07 -5.22 26.38
CA ARG A 744 33.34 -6.66 26.33
C ARG A 744 32.03 -7.43 26.24
N VAL A 745 31.97 -8.42 25.36
CA VAL A 745 30.88 -9.39 25.29
C VAL A 745 31.36 -10.70 25.90
N THR A 746 30.52 -11.33 26.73
CA THR A 746 30.85 -12.58 27.45
C THR A 746 30.06 -13.80 26.96
N VAL A 747 29.09 -13.58 26.07
CA VAL A 747 28.26 -14.63 25.44
C VAL A 747 28.66 -14.87 23.99
N ARG A 748 28.19 -15.96 23.40
CA ARG A 748 28.39 -16.30 21.98
C ARG A 748 27.08 -16.45 21.22
N GLU A 749 27.15 -16.31 19.91
CA GLU A 749 26.01 -16.60 19.02
C GLU A 749 25.46 -18.02 19.27
N GLY A 750 24.14 -18.14 19.25
CA GLY A 750 23.42 -19.38 19.54
C GLY A 750 23.18 -19.69 21.02
N GLU A 751 23.81 -18.97 21.95
CA GLU A 751 23.67 -19.20 23.40
C GLU A 751 22.26 -18.86 23.91
N THR A 752 21.67 -19.72 24.74
CA THR A 752 20.38 -19.44 25.39
C THR A 752 20.60 -18.68 26.69
N VAL A 753 19.89 -17.58 26.87
CA VAL A 753 20.00 -16.69 28.03
C VAL A 753 18.66 -16.52 28.72
N ARG A 754 18.66 -16.45 30.04
CA ARG A 754 17.49 -16.14 30.87
C ARG A 754 17.50 -14.69 31.29
N ARG A 755 16.33 -14.13 31.59
CA ARG A 755 16.20 -12.78 32.12
C ARG A 755 17.17 -12.55 33.28
N GLY A 756 18.03 -11.54 33.16
CA GLY A 756 19.05 -11.19 34.15
C GLY A 756 20.42 -11.85 33.97
N ASP A 757 20.60 -12.76 33.01
CA ASP A 757 21.90 -13.33 32.67
C ASP A 757 22.81 -12.27 32.03
N VAL A 758 24.09 -12.26 32.41
CA VAL A 758 25.06 -11.24 31.97
C VAL A 758 25.52 -11.53 30.55
N LEU A 759 25.33 -10.54 29.67
CA LEU A 759 25.76 -10.56 28.27
C LEU A 759 27.17 -10.00 28.09
N GLY A 760 27.62 -9.13 29.01
CA GLY A 760 28.93 -8.52 28.99
C GLY A 760 29.00 -7.25 29.81
N GLU A 761 29.79 -6.28 29.35
CA GLU A 761 30.08 -5.03 30.05
C GLU A 761 29.85 -3.82 29.15
N SER A 762 29.26 -2.77 29.73
CA SER A 762 29.09 -1.47 29.09
C SER A 762 30.45 -0.90 28.65
N GLY A 763 30.42 -0.03 27.64
CA GLY A 763 31.63 0.54 27.07
C GLY A 763 31.40 1.89 26.45
N ASN A 764 32.22 2.16 25.45
CA ASN A 764 32.19 3.38 24.64
C ASN A 764 32.65 3.07 23.21
N SER A 765 32.30 1.88 22.71
CA SER A 765 32.73 1.41 21.38
C SER A 765 31.79 1.91 20.28
N GLY A 766 32.30 2.02 19.05
CA GLY A 766 31.51 2.49 17.91
C GLY A 766 31.27 4.00 17.92
N THR A 767 30.10 4.41 17.42
CA THR A 767 29.70 5.82 17.36
C THR A 767 29.02 6.21 18.67
N SER A 768 29.84 6.61 19.65
CA SER A 768 29.40 6.99 21.00
C SER A 768 30.08 8.29 21.44
N THR A 769 29.33 9.16 22.11
CA THR A 769 29.84 10.45 22.64
C THR A 769 30.44 10.32 24.05
N GLY A 770 30.13 9.24 24.77
CA GLY A 770 30.64 8.93 26.09
C GLY A 770 30.13 7.58 26.61
N PRO A 771 30.68 7.03 27.70
CA PRO A 771 30.29 5.70 28.18
C PRO A 771 28.80 5.56 28.51
N HIS A 772 28.13 4.62 27.83
CA HIS A 772 26.70 4.34 28.01
C HIS A 772 26.33 2.93 27.49
N LEU A 773 25.11 2.49 27.80
CA LEU A 773 24.44 1.38 27.12
C LEU A 773 23.37 1.95 26.19
N HIS A 774 23.43 1.61 24.90
CA HIS A 774 22.28 1.75 24.01
C HIS A 774 21.44 0.48 24.03
N PHE A 775 20.16 0.61 24.36
CA PHE A 775 19.20 -0.48 24.43
C PHE A 775 18.03 -0.23 23.48
N SER A 776 17.77 -1.17 22.57
CA SER A 776 16.66 -1.07 21.63
C SER A 776 15.96 -2.40 21.44
N ILE A 777 14.68 -2.36 21.04
CA ILE A 777 13.89 -3.56 20.78
C ILE A 777 13.18 -3.49 19.44
N ARG A 778 12.93 -4.64 18.85
CA ARG A 778 12.03 -4.84 17.72
C ARG A 778 10.99 -5.88 18.10
N ILE A 779 9.71 -5.67 17.78
CA ILE A 779 8.69 -6.71 17.98
C ILE A 779 8.29 -7.29 16.65
N THR A 780 8.23 -8.62 16.59
CA THR A 780 7.86 -9.32 15.36
C THR A 780 6.33 -9.30 15.16
N PRO A 781 5.84 -9.00 13.95
CA PRO A 781 6.62 -8.56 12.78
C PRO A 781 7.03 -7.08 12.89
N TYR A 782 8.26 -6.77 12.47
CA TYR A 782 8.77 -5.41 12.36
C TYR A 782 9.20 -5.10 10.93
N TYR A 783 9.15 -3.82 10.54
CA TYR A 783 9.53 -3.35 9.21
C TYR A 783 10.73 -2.41 9.30
N ARG A 784 11.88 -2.77 8.71
CA ARG A 784 13.12 -1.97 8.83
C ARG A 784 13.11 -0.65 8.06
N GLY A 785 12.19 -0.48 7.10
CA GLY A 785 12.06 0.72 6.28
C GLY A 785 11.12 1.78 6.86
N ASP A 786 10.68 1.65 8.12
CA ASP A 786 9.81 2.61 8.80
C ASP A 786 10.50 3.94 9.17
N GLY A 787 11.79 4.08 8.86
CA GLY A 787 12.62 5.18 9.30
C GLY A 787 13.10 5.04 10.75
N TRP A 788 12.82 3.91 11.39
CA TRP A 788 13.31 3.54 12.73
C TRP A 788 14.14 2.26 12.69
N GLY A 789 14.31 1.62 11.54
CA GLY A 789 15.01 0.35 11.42
C GLY A 789 14.20 -0.82 11.99
N GLY A 790 12.86 -0.68 12.11
CA GLY A 790 11.98 -1.67 12.73
C GLY A 790 12.10 -1.75 14.24
N TYR A 791 12.87 -0.84 14.84
CA TYR A 791 12.92 -0.67 16.28
C TYR A 791 11.68 0.07 16.77
N CYS A 792 11.36 -0.08 18.04
CA CYS A 792 10.33 0.69 18.71
C CYS A 792 10.77 1.04 20.13
N ASP A 793 10.07 2.01 20.74
CA ASP A 793 10.35 2.47 22.09
C ASP A 793 10.29 1.30 23.11
N PRO A 794 11.38 1.00 23.83
CA PRO A 794 11.38 0.00 24.88
C PRO A 794 10.64 0.41 26.16
N LEU A 795 10.49 1.71 26.45
CA LEU A 795 9.98 2.21 27.73
C LEU A 795 8.59 1.70 28.12
N PRO A 796 7.60 1.57 27.21
CA PRO A 796 6.29 1.03 27.55
C PRO A 796 6.31 -0.42 28.06
N PHE A 797 7.42 -1.14 27.85
CA PHE A 797 7.61 -2.53 28.29
C PHE A 797 8.52 -2.66 29.51
N MET A 798 9.04 -1.54 30.03
CA MET A 798 9.88 -1.46 31.21
C MET A 798 9.13 -0.96 32.44
N GLU A 799 9.70 -1.19 33.61
CA GLU A 799 9.24 -0.61 34.87
C GLU A 799 9.79 0.82 35.02
N VAL A 800 9.15 1.77 34.34
CA VAL A 800 9.62 3.17 34.21
C VAL A 800 9.83 3.85 35.57
N GLU A 801 9.07 3.49 36.61
CA GLU A 801 9.24 4.01 37.98
C GLU A 801 10.59 3.65 38.60
N LYS A 802 11.26 2.61 38.08
CA LYS A 802 12.60 2.19 38.53
C LYS A 802 13.72 2.84 37.71
N LEU A 803 13.40 3.59 36.66
CA LEU A 803 14.36 4.32 35.83
C LEU A 803 14.61 5.72 36.38
N ILE A 804 15.86 6.16 36.34
CA ILE A 804 16.22 7.55 36.65
C ILE A 804 16.16 8.34 35.33
N ILE A 805 15.13 9.16 35.16
CA ILE A 805 14.97 10.02 33.98
C ILE A 805 15.15 11.48 34.44
N PRO A 806 16.31 12.12 34.15
CA PRO A 806 16.58 13.50 34.54
C PRO A 806 15.52 14.49 33.99
N ALA A 807 15.18 15.51 34.79
CA ALA A 807 14.17 16.51 34.41
C ALA A 807 14.49 17.24 33.09
N GLY A 808 15.77 17.55 32.84
CA GLY A 808 16.21 18.22 31.60
C GLY A 808 16.07 17.38 30.32
N ILE A 809 15.80 16.07 30.44
CA ILE A 809 15.50 15.18 29.30
C ILE A 809 13.98 15.07 29.08
N ARG A 810 13.14 15.49 30.04
CA ARG A 810 11.66 15.48 29.92
C ARG A 810 11.06 16.66 29.15
N GLY A 811 11.87 17.59 28.68
CA GLY A 811 11.37 18.85 28.09
C GLY A 811 10.67 19.77 29.09
N GLU A 812 10.73 19.48 30.40
CA GLU A 812 10.25 20.39 31.44
C GLU A 812 11.39 21.36 31.79
N GLU A 813 11.29 22.61 31.32
CA GLU A 813 11.96 23.70 32.01
C GLU A 813 11.52 23.67 33.47
N ALA A 814 12.49 23.58 34.38
CA ALA A 814 12.26 23.75 35.79
C ALA A 814 11.67 25.14 36.04
N VAL A 815 10.35 25.25 36.15
CA VAL A 815 9.74 26.31 36.93
C VAL A 815 10.11 26.01 38.37
N GLU A 816 11.12 26.73 38.86
CA GLU A 816 11.47 26.81 40.26
C GLU A 816 10.25 27.35 41.04
N MET A 817 9.35 26.45 41.44
CA MET A 817 8.32 26.77 42.41
C MET A 817 9.01 26.90 43.76
N ALA A 818 9.30 28.15 44.14
CA ALA A 818 9.58 28.49 45.52
C ALA A 818 8.56 27.79 46.43
N PRO A 819 9.00 27.13 47.53
CA PRO A 819 8.09 26.38 48.37
C PRO A 819 6.99 27.32 48.92
N PRO A 820 5.74 26.86 49.01
CA PRO A 820 4.67 27.67 49.57
C PRO A 820 5.03 28.06 51.00
N SER A 821 5.06 29.38 51.25
CA SER A 821 5.15 29.93 52.59
C SER A 821 3.97 29.38 53.41
N ALA A 822 4.30 28.54 54.40
CA ALA A 822 3.33 28.14 55.41
C ALA A 822 2.78 29.39 56.10
N PRO A 823 1.47 29.45 56.42
CA PRO A 823 0.94 30.53 57.25
C PRO A 823 1.65 30.48 58.62
N PRO A 824 1.96 31.64 59.22
CA PRO A 824 2.74 31.69 60.45
C PRO A 824 1.95 31.04 61.60
N ILE A 825 2.50 29.97 62.15
CA ILE A 825 2.16 29.51 63.49
C ILE A 825 2.94 30.42 64.44
N GLU A 826 2.23 31.28 65.17
CA GLU A 826 2.78 31.97 66.32
C GLU A 826 3.24 30.94 67.37
N VAL A 827 4.55 30.86 67.58
CA VAL A 827 5.11 30.36 68.84
C VAL A 827 6.07 31.42 69.36
N PRO A 828 5.84 31.98 70.56
CA PRO A 828 6.63 33.07 71.09
C PRO A 828 7.95 32.56 71.66
N GLY A 829 9.08 33.11 71.22
CA GLY A 829 10.29 33.07 72.04
C GLY A 829 11.63 33.04 71.32
N ARG A 830 12.33 34.17 71.47
CA ARG A 830 13.80 34.29 71.68
C ARG A 830 14.77 34.07 70.51
N ARG A 831 15.12 35.22 69.93
CA ARG A 831 16.47 35.84 69.81
C ARG A 831 17.65 34.99 69.31
N LEU A 832 18.13 35.43 68.15
CA LEU A 832 19.52 35.57 67.65
C LEU A 832 20.63 35.56 68.72
N PRO A 833 21.83 35.11 68.31
CA PRO A 833 22.81 36.04 67.72
C PRO A 833 22.86 36.03 66.19
#